data_AF-A6Q1E1-F1
#
_entry.id   AF-A6Q1E1-F1
#
_cell.length_a   1.000
_cell.length_b   1.000
_cell.length_c   1.000
_cell.angle_alpha   90.00
_cell.angle_beta   90.00
_cell.angle_gamma   90.00
#
_symmetry.space_group_name_H-M   'P 1'
#
loop_
_entity.id
_entity.type
_entity.pdbx_description
1 polymer ?
#
loop_
_entity_poly.entity_id
_entity_poly.type
_entity_poly.pdbx_seq_one_letter_code
_entity_poly.pdbx_strand_id
1 'polypeptide(L)'
;MHKSILNIFGSSFLLLLLFAGCANKDVAQKAYRNGDYETAFAIWKRRADAGYLDASIHLANILYKTGKIRDYASFIRLAQQAYNQGNKKAAFLLEDIYIKQGNLQKAFYWMQKGDLTLSSQRDFQNHLYLVRHFLTSFSDQKYFLETFEKIAQNNPLAAYALAKFYNDPTNPFYAPKRALYFYKIAYASGNIDAGLGLARLYAYQYHDEAQALKILGELVAQKNARAAYEIGNIFYQKMQKSLQSYNHPCITTHFQKPDQFYVKKTTLFKLQELYMQKGVAVWYQKAYDMGYKAAMLRLIAFDIDQKRLGTPNSYSKMTPQEAEDFLLSYPDSSPKPKLLLARLYTAYPTLGKTELAESIYIDYMDQNLTDAEWKLYQLYRIKGTKNYRAQTYLQDLVQRGFKPALITWAYQNLLANKEKRHSYKILLDAAQKGDVNAISYLYTLQSKGIIKDVPIFELLEKACETDPLNSSIDLQFAAYYLKNNKLTQSATIFQYYAQHNNDKAQFHLAQIYKNLCKVNLQTYWLEKAKMHNNRRAQIEYASLVFDGFIDGNIQETVHMLDTYAQEGDILSANILGDAYAEGKGVDFNPKAAIYYYTLAIKNGDGNGYINIASLYEKINIDHRYDNIIENMYLKAISAHAKNAKVLYAQFLVKKGAIKKAKELLLSDLRNPKAKVLLYKITGKNYYLHQGPLTDNGRLLLQYAASIAKKSRKKALLYAFRAHLCNTPSSGKLTYDLMRFINDSKTIKRIYEKAKRYPRCTN
;
A
#
# COMPACT_ATOMS: atom_id res chain seq x y z
N MET A 1 -65.44 -23.81 78.96
CA MET A 1 -64.49 -24.35 77.95
C MET A 1 -64.46 -23.55 76.63
N HIS A 2 -64.67 -22.22 76.65
CA HIS A 2 -64.78 -21.41 75.40
C HIS A 2 -64.10 -20.02 75.47
N LYS A 3 -63.07 -19.84 76.29
CA LYS A 3 -62.28 -18.59 76.33
C LYS A 3 -60.75 -18.74 76.27
N SER A 4 -60.23 -19.96 76.08
CA SER A 4 -58.78 -20.21 76.08
C SER A 4 -58.20 -20.70 74.74
N ILE A 5 -59.01 -20.79 73.67
CA ILE A 5 -58.57 -21.29 72.35
C ILE A 5 -58.26 -20.14 71.35
N LEU A 6 -58.69 -18.90 71.62
CA LEU A 6 -58.50 -17.79 70.66
C LEU A 6 -57.11 -17.13 70.68
N ASN A 7 -56.26 -17.37 71.68
CA ASN A 7 -54.93 -16.71 71.77
C ASN A 7 -53.75 -17.54 71.25
N ILE A 8 -53.97 -18.79 70.81
CA ILE A 8 -52.92 -19.64 70.21
C ILE A 8 -52.96 -19.58 68.66
N PHE A 9 -54.12 -19.26 68.08
CA PHE A 9 -54.25 -19.11 66.62
C PHE A 9 -53.78 -17.75 66.09
N GLY A 10 -53.83 -16.68 66.89
CA GLY A 10 -53.30 -15.36 66.49
C GLY A 10 -51.78 -15.32 66.38
N SER A 11 -51.06 -16.00 67.27
CA SER A 11 -49.58 -16.09 67.27
C SER A 11 -49.05 -17.09 66.24
N SER A 12 -49.77 -18.19 65.99
CA SER A 12 -49.41 -19.18 64.95
C SER A 12 -49.66 -18.69 63.53
N PHE A 13 -50.71 -17.88 63.30
CA PHE A 13 -51.02 -17.29 61.99
C PHE A 13 -50.04 -16.16 61.62
N LEU A 14 -49.58 -15.38 62.60
CA LEU A 14 -48.49 -14.40 62.41
C LEU A 14 -47.14 -15.07 62.14
N LEU A 15 -46.84 -16.22 62.75
CA LEU A 15 -45.65 -17.02 62.42
C LEU A 15 -45.73 -17.63 61.00
N LEU A 16 -46.89 -18.14 60.57
CA LEU A 16 -47.10 -18.70 59.23
C LEU A 16 -46.97 -17.65 58.12
N LEU A 17 -47.42 -16.41 58.35
CA LEU A 17 -47.23 -15.28 57.42
C LEU A 17 -45.75 -14.86 57.31
N LEU A 18 -44.99 -14.94 58.40
CA LEU A 18 -43.54 -14.67 58.40
C LEU A 18 -42.75 -15.76 57.65
N PHE A 19 -43.12 -17.04 57.78
CA PHE A 19 -42.46 -18.15 57.06
C PHE A 19 -42.79 -18.19 55.56
N ALA A 20 -44.03 -17.87 55.16
CA ALA A 20 -44.41 -17.78 53.74
C ALA A 20 -43.75 -16.59 53.01
N GLY A 21 -43.47 -15.51 53.74
CA GLY A 21 -42.70 -14.36 53.27
C GLY A 21 -41.24 -14.68 52.98
N CYS A 22 -40.59 -15.55 53.76
CA CYS A 22 -39.20 -15.96 53.54
C CYS A 22 -39.06 -16.99 52.42
N ALA A 23 -39.94 -17.99 52.34
CA ALA A 23 -39.89 -19.05 51.32
C ALA A 23 -40.00 -18.50 49.88
N ASN A 24 -40.78 -17.44 49.65
CA ASN A 24 -40.92 -16.83 48.32
C ASN A 24 -39.68 -16.04 47.87
N LYS A 25 -38.84 -15.53 48.79
CA LYS A 25 -37.64 -14.76 48.45
C LYS A 25 -36.55 -15.64 47.85
N ASP A 26 -36.28 -16.78 48.45
CA ASP A 26 -35.22 -17.70 48.01
C ASP A 26 -35.57 -18.33 46.66
N VAL A 27 -36.85 -18.64 46.44
CA VAL A 27 -37.37 -19.11 45.14
C VAL A 27 -37.14 -18.05 44.06
N ALA A 28 -37.46 -16.77 44.34
CA ALA A 28 -37.25 -15.69 43.38
C ALA A 28 -35.76 -15.43 43.08
N GLN A 29 -34.89 -15.54 44.08
CA GLN A 29 -33.44 -15.43 43.88
C GLN A 29 -32.87 -16.60 43.10
N LYS A 30 -33.35 -17.83 43.35
CA LYS A 30 -32.96 -19.02 42.61
C LYS A 30 -33.41 -18.95 41.16
N ALA A 31 -34.65 -18.56 40.91
CA ALA A 31 -35.17 -18.32 39.56
C ALA A 31 -34.32 -17.29 38.80
N TYR A 32 -33.98 -16.17 39.45
CA TYR A 32 -33.10 -15.15 38.88
C TYR A 32 -31.70 -15.66 38.54
N ARG A 33 -31.08 -16.45 39.44
CA ARG A 33 -29.75 -17.06 39.21
C ARG A 33 -29.76 -18.08 38.07
N ASN A 34 -30.89 -18.77 37.88
CA ASN A 34 -31.09 -19.76 36.83
C ASN A 34 -31.53 -19.15 35.49
N GLY A 35 -31.67 -17.82 35.40
CA GLY A 35 -32.10 -17.13 34.18
C GLY A 35 -33.61 -17.15 33.92
N ASP A 36 -34.41 -17.69 34.86
CA ASP A 36 -35.87 -17.63 34.81
C ASP A 36 -36.34 -16.27 35.36
N TYR A 37 -36.18 -15.26 34.51
CA TYR A 37 -36.48 -13.87 34.85
C TYR A 37 -37.99 -13.60 34.95
N GLU A 38 -38.85 -14.37 34.29
CA GLU A 38 -40.31 -14.20 34.35
C GLU A 38 -40.85 -14.64 35.72
N THR A 39 -40.46 -15.83 36.19
CA THR A 39 -40.84 -16.32 37.51
C THR A 39 -40.26 -15.43 38.61
N ALA A 40 -38.99 -15.04 38.47
CA ALA A 40 -38.38 -14.09 39.41
C ALA A 40 -39.13 -12.76 39.42
N PHE A 41 -39.48 -12.21 38.25
CA PHE A 41 -40.21 -10.94 38.13
C PHE A 41 -41.57 -11.00 38.82
N ALA A 42 -42.37 -12.04 38.55
CA ALA A 42 -43.70 -12.18 39.12
C ALA A 42 -43.67 -12.23 40.66
N ILE A 43 -42.71 -12.96 41.23
CA ILE A 43 -42.58 -13.08 42.70
C ILE A 43 -42.09 -11.76 43.30
N TRP A 44 -41.07 -11.13 42.71
CA TRP A 44 -40.59 -9.83 43.19
C TRP A 44 -41.63 -8.72 43.01
N LYS A 45 -42.49 -8.81 41.99
CA LYS A 45 -43.58 -7.86 41.75
C LYS A 45 -44.62 -7.93 42.86
N ARG A 46 -45.10 -9.13 43.18
CA ARG A 46 -46.03 -9.36 44.29
C ARG A 46 -45.45 -8.89 45.63
N ARG A 47 -44.15 -9.09 45.85
CA ARG A 47 -43.47 -8.61 47.06
C ARG A 47 -43.36 -7.08 47.10
N ALA A 48 -43.07 -6.43 45.98
CA ALA A 48 -43.03 -4.97 45.93
C ALA A 48 -44.42 -4.36 46.17
N ASP A 49 -45.47 -4.97 45.60
CA ASP A 49 -46.86 -4.55 45.78
C ASP A 49 -47.33 -4.79 47.24
N ALA A 50 -46.77 -5.78 47.94
CA ALA A 50 -46.96 -6.01 49.37
C ALA A 50 -46.06 -5.15 50.29
N GLY A 51 -45.32 -4.18 49.74
CA GLY A 51 -44.54 -3.21 50.51
C GLY A 51 -43.17 -3.70 51.01
N TYR A 52 -42.68 -4.87 50.58
CA TYR A 52 -41.37 -5.37 51.00
C TYR A 52 -40.23 -4.51 50.44
N LEU A 53 -39.37 -4.02 51.35
CA LEU A 53 -38.33 -3.03 51.06
C LEU A 53 -37.22 -3.52 50.10
N ASP A 54 -37.00 -4.83 50.00
CA ASP A 54 -35.96 -5.40 49.13
C ASP A 54 -36.47 -5.70 47.71
N ALA A 55 -37.78 -5.70 47.49
CA ALA A 55 -38.36 -6.17 46.24
C ALA A 55 -38.15 -5.21 45.06
N SER A 56 -38.15 -3.89 45.34
CA SER A 56 -38.01 -2.84 44.32
C SER A 56 -36.68 -2.89 43.58
N ILE A 57 -35.56 -3.21 44.27
CA ILE A 57 -34.25 -3.33 43.61
C ILE A 57 -34.14 -4.60 42.76
N HIS A 58 -34.76 -5.71 43.19
CA HIS A 58 -34.73 -6.94 42.43
C HIS A 58 -35.58 -6.84 41.15
N LEU A 59 -36.72 -6.14 41.21
CA LEU A 59 -37.49 -5.78 40.02
C LEU A 59 -36.70 -4.91 39.05
N ALA A 60 -36.05 -3.85 39.56
CA ALA A 60 -35.22 -2.99 38.73
C ALA A 60 -34.10 -3.82 38.07
N ASN A 61 -33.38 -4.66 38.81
CA ASN A 61 -32.35 -5.53 38.26
C ASN A 61 -32.86 -6.49 37.17
N ILE A 62 -34.07 -7.03 37.32
CA ILE A 62 -34.67 -7.93 36.32
C ILE A 62 -35.06 -7.17 35.06
N LEU A 63 -35.76 -6.04 35.18
CA LEU A 63 -36.11 -5.19 34.04
C LEU A 63 -34.85 -4.74 33.29
N TYR A 64 -33.79 -4.44 34.04
CA TYR A 64 -32.50 -4.07 33.51
C TYR A 64 -31.80 -5.21 32.77
N LYS A 65 -31.75 -6.42 33.35
CA LYS A 65 -31.10 -7.60 32.76
C LYS A 65 -31.82 -8.15 31.54
N THR A 66 -33.14 -8.14 31.55
CA THR A 66 -33.96 -8.65 30.43
C THR A 66 -34.04 -7.67 29.26
N GLY A 67 -33.55 -6.44 29.41
CA GLY A 67 -33.69 -5.39 28.41
C GLY A 67 -35.14 -4.95 28.19
N LYS A 68 -36.09 -5.43 29.00
CA LYS A 68 -37.53 -5.08 28.92
C LYS A 68 -37.83 -3.75 29.61
N ILE A 69 -36.98 -2.74 29.42
CA ILE A 69 -37.26 -1.38 29.90
C ILE A 69 -38.16 -0.70 28.85
N ARG A 70 -39.47 -0.95 28.92
CA ARG A 70 -40.46 -0.28 28.06
C ARG A 70 -40.84 1.11 28.56
N ASP A 71 -40.71 1.34 29.88
CA ASP A 71 -40.98 2.61 30.54
C ASP A 71 -39.84 2.94 31.52
N TYR A 72 -39.03 3.92 31.13
CA TYR A 72 -37.95 4.44 31.97
C TYR A 72 -38.47 5.10 33.26
N ALA A 73 -39.67 5.69 33.25
CA ALA A 73 -40.24 6.37 34.42
C ALA A 73 -40.58 5.36 35.52
N SER A 74 -41.21 4.23 35.18
CA SER A 74 -41.46 3.15 36.13
C SER A 74 -40.18 2.55 36.71
N PHE A 75 -39.15 2.34 35.88
CA PHE A 75 -37.84 1.86 36.35
C PHE A 75 -37.17 2.85 37.31
N ILE A 76 -37.12 4.14 36.94
CA ILE A 76 -36.56 5.20 37.77
C ILE A 76 -37.27 5.28 39.11
N ARG A 77 -38.61 5.20 39.13
CA ARG A 77 -39.40 5.20 40.37
C ARG A 77 -39.05 4.03 41.28
N LEU A 78 -38.93 2.81 40.74
CA LEU A 78 -38.57 1.62 41.51
C LEU A 78 -37.15 1.71 42.08
N ALA A 79 -36.19 2.19 41.29
CA ALA A 79 -34.82 2.38 41.74
C ALA A 79 -34.70 3.50 42.78
N GLN A 80 -35.44 4.60 42.62
CA GLN A 80 -35.55 5.69 43.59
C GLN A 80 -36.15 5.19 44.92
N GLN A 81 -37.21 4.40 44.86
CA GLN A 81 -37.84 3.80 46.03
C GLN A 81 -36.85 2.90 46.77
N ALA A 82 -36.14 2.02 46.06
CA ALA A 82 -35.11 1.18 46.64
C ALA A 82 -33.97 1.99 47.31
N TYR A 83 -33.56 3.09 46.67
CA TYR A 83 -32.56 4.00 47.24
C TYR A 83 -33.06 4.68 48.52
N ASN A 84 -34.29 5.20 48.51
CA ASN A 84 -34.92 5.85 49.68
C ASN A 84 -35.14 4.86 50.84
N GLN A 85 -35.29 3.57 50.53
CA GLN A 85 -35.39 2.47 51.51
C GLN A 85 -34.01 2.03 52.06
N GLY A 86 -32.94 2.75 51.73
CA GLY A 86 -31.59 2.53 52.28
C GLY A 86 -30.65 1.72 51.37
N ASN A 87 -31.11 1.23 50.22
CA ASN A 87 -30.25 0.46 49.32
C ASN A 87 -29.40 1.39 48.43
N LYS A 88 -28.20 1.73 48.91
CA LYS A 88 -27.28 2.64 48.21
C LYS A 88 -26.81 2.16 46.83
N LYS A 89 -26.86 0.85 46.54
CA LYS A 89 -26.56 0.32 45.19
C LYS A 89 -27.59 0.73 44.14
N ALA A 90 -28.83 1.05 44.54
CA ALA A 90 -29.86 1.50 43.61
C ALA A 90 -29.51 2.83 42.93
N ALA A 91 -28.61 3.62 43.52
CA ALA A 91 -28.06 4.82 42.91
C ALA A 91 -27.33 4.54 41.59
N PHE A 92 -26.61 3.42 41.47
CA PHE A 92 -25.87 3.05 40.24
C PHE A 92 -26.78 2.57 39.11
N LEU A 93 -27.96 2.02 39.45
CA LEU A 93 -29.00 1.72 38.46
C LEU A 93 -29.56 3.01 37.86
N LEU A 94 -29.74 4.05 38.69
CA LEU A 94 -30.17 5.37 38.25
C LEU A 94 -29.06 6.08 37.47
N GLU A 95 -27.80 5.94 37.87
CA GLU A 95 -26.65 6.45 37.12
C GLU A 95 -26.63 5.88 35.68
N ASP A 96 -26.60 4.56 35.52
CA ASP A 96 -26.51 3.91 34.20
C ASP A 96 -27.72 4.25 33.31
N ILE A 97 -28.92 4.37 33.88
CA ILE A 97 -30.11 4.72 33.10
C ILE A 97 -30.03 6.16 32.58
N TYR A 98 -29.54 7.10 33.38
CA TYR A 98 -29.38 8.47 32.95
C TYR A 98 -28.21 8.64 31.96
N ILE A 99 -27.15 7.82 32.07
CA ILE A 99 -26.10 7.74 31.03
C ILE A 99 -26.72 7.32 29.69
N LYS A 100 -27.55 6.26 29.68
CA LYS A 100 -28.22 5.79 28.45
C LYS A 100 -29.18 6.82 27.85
N GLN A 101 -29.79 7.66 28.68
CA GLN A 101 -30.64 8.77 28.25
C GLN A 101 -29.83 10.02 27.80
N GLY A 102 -28.51 10.01 27.93
CA GLY A 102 -27.65 11.18 27.66
C GLY A 102 -27.73 12.28 28.72
N ASN A 103 -28.41 12.05 29.85
CA ASN A 103 -28.54 13.02 30.93
C ASN A 103 -27.39 12.86 31.94
N LEU A 104 -26.20 13.34 31.55
CA LEU A 104 -24.99 13.20 32.36
C LEU A 104 -25.07 13.94 33.71
N GLN A 105 -25.83 15.04 33.79
CA GLN A 105 -26.02 15.78 35.04
C GLN A 105 -26.75 14.96 36.09
N LYS A 106 -27.86 14.31 35.72
CA LYS A 106 -28.58 13.42 36.64
C LYS A 106 -27.79 12.16 36.93
N ALA A 107 -27.09 11.61 35.94
CA ALA A 107 -26.22 10.46 36.15
C ALA A 107 -25.15 10.77 37.21
N PHE A 108 -24.48 11.92 37.09
CA PHE A 108 -23.48 12.38 38.05
C PHE A 108 -24.07 12.61 39.44
N TYR A 109 -25.25 13.22 39.53
CA TYR A 109 -25.96 13.36 40.81
C TYR A 109 -26.18 12.00 41.50
N TRP A 110 -26.59 10.98 40.75
CA TRP A 110 -26.83 9.64 41.28
C TRP A 110 -25.56 8.91 41.69
N MET A 111 -24.50 9.04 40.89
CA MET A 111 -23.16 8.59 41.25
C MET A 111 -22.70 9.15 42.61
N GLN A 112 -22.90 10.45 42.87
CA GLN A 112 -22.54 11.09 44.15
C GLN A 112 -23.33 10.57 45.37
N LYS A 113 -24.54 10.06 45.13
CA LYS A 113 -25.43 9.55 46.17
C LYS A 113 -25.21 8.08 46.50
N GLY A 114 -24.58 7.33 45.58
CA GLY A 114 -24.22 5.94 45.78
C GLY A 114 -23.06 5.76 46.75
N ASP A 115 -23.01 4.60 47.40
CA ASP A 115 -21.84 4.18 48.15
C ASP A 115 -20.84 3.54 47.18
N LEU A 116 -19.83 4.33 46.78
CA LEU A 116 -18.85 3.95 45.76
C LEU A 116 -18.09 2.67 46.09
N THR A 117 -18.00 2.24 47.36
CA THR A 117 -17.36 0.98 47.76
C THR A 117 -18.13 -0.25 47.28
N LEU A 118 -19.43 -0.09 47.02
CA LEU A 118 -20.35 -1.14 46.58
C LEU A 118 -20.39 -1.32 45.05
N SER A 119 -19.60 -0.53 44.31
CA SER A 119 -19.55 -0.50 42.86
C SER A 119 -19.03 -1.81 42.26
N SER A 120 -19.69 -2.30 41.22
CA SER A 120 -19.17 -3.36 40.35
C SER A 120 -18.14 -2.81 39.37
N GLN A 121 -17.44 -3.69 38.65
CA GLN A 121 -16.53 -3.28 37.58
C GLN A 121 -17.21 -2.40 36.52
N ARG A 122 -18.48 -2.70 36.21
CA ARG A 122 -19.27 -1.90 35.27
C ARG A 122 -19.57 -0.51 35.85
N ASP A 123 -19.96 -0.45 37.12
CA ASP A 123 -20.28 0.82 37.77
C ASP A 123 -19.03 1.70 37.81
N PHE A 124 -17.84 1.17 38.13
CA PHE A 124 -16.59 1.93 38.02
C PHE A 124 -16.32 2.44 36.60
N GLN A 125 -16.66 1.68 35.56
CA GLN A 125 -16.53 2.16 34.18
C GLN A 125 -17.48 3.33 33.89
N ASN A 126 -18.72 3.27 34.39
CA ASN A 126 -19.69 4.35 34.27
C ASN A 126 -19.27 5.61 35.04
N HIS A 127 -18.80 5.44 36.28
CA HIS A 127 -18.25 6.52 37.10
C HIS A 127 -17.11 7.24 36.38
N LEU A 128 -16.16 6.48 35.82
CA LEU A 128 -15.01 7.03 35.09
C LEU A 128 -15.41 7.66 33.75
N TYR A 129 -16.44 7.13 33.09
CA TYR A 129 -17.06 7.78 31.93
C TYR A 129 -17.63 9.16 32.31
N LEU A 130 -18.35 9.27 33.42
CA LEU A 130 -18.89 10.55 33.89
C LEU A 130 -17.78 11.54 34.24
N VAL A 131 -16.72 11.11 34.94
CA VAL A 131 -15.55 11.97 35.24
C VAL A 131 -14.91 12.52 33.96
N ARG A 132 -14.87 11.74 32.88
CA ARG A 132 -14.31 12.18 31.59
C ARG A 132 -15.22 13.11 30.81
N HIS A 133 -16.54 12.85 30.80
CA HIS A 133 -17.47 13.43 29.83
C HIS A 133 -18.43 14.46 30.41
N PHE A 134 -18.67 14.46 31.72
CA PHE A 134 -19.49 15.48 32.36
C PHE A 134 -18.62 16.70 32.72
N LEU A 135 -19.04 17.89 32.27
CA LEU A 135 -18.32 19.16 32.48
C LEU A 135 -18.45 19.62 33.96
N THR A 136 -17.69 18.98 34.84
CA THR A 136 -17.48 19.44 36.22
C THR A 136 -16.19 20.26 36.32
N SER A 137 -15.98 20.95 37.44
CA SER A 137 -14.69 21.61 37.66
C SER A 137 -13.55 20.58 37.68
N PHE A 138 -12.35 20.98 37.26
CA PHE A 138 -11.17 20.10 37.31
C PHE A 138 -10.88 19.62 38.75
N SER A 139 -11.24 20.44 39.75
CA SER A 139 -11.15 20.09 41.17
C SER A 139 -12.05 18.90 41.52
N ASP A 140 -13.29 18.89 41.03
CA ASP A 140 -14.24 17.79 41.30
C ASP A 140 -13.77 16.49 40.64
N GLN A 141 -13.30 16.56 39.39
CA GLN A 141 -12.76 15.40 38.68
C GLN A 141 -11.58 14.79 39.45
N LYS A 142 -10.67 15.63 39.94
CA LYS A 142 -9.54 15.19 40.75
C LYS A 142 -9.98 14.54 42.07
N TYR A 143 -10.95 15.12 42.77
CA TYR A 143 -11.50 14.56 44.00
C TYR A 143 -12.10 13.15 43.80
N PHE A 144 -12.89 12.95 42.74
CA PHE A 144 -13.45 11.62 42.44
C PHE A 144 -12.38 10.62 42.05
N LEU A 145 -11.39 11.03 41.24
CA LEU A 145 -10.26 10.16 40.91
C LEU A 145 -9.49 9.74 42.16
N GLU A 146 -9.15 10.66 43.06
CA GLU A 146 -8.48 10.33 44.33
C GLU A 146 -9.32 9.38 45.21
N THR A 147 -10.65 9.55 45.19
CA THR A 147 -11.58 8.65 45.89
C THR A 147 -11.56 7.25 45.28
N PHE A 148 -11.60 7.13 43.95
CA PHE A 148 -11.50 5.84 43.28
C PHE A 148 -10.14 5.20 43.48
N GLU A 149 -9.05 5.97 43.49
CA GLU A 149 -7.70 5.48 43.73
C GLU A 149 -7.60 4.84 45.12
N LYS A 150 -8.19 5.48 46.15
CA LYS A 150 -8.27 4.91 47.51
C LYS A 150 -9.06 3.60 47.54
N ILE A 151 -10.22 3.55 46.87
CA ILE A 151 -11.01 2.32 46.79
C ILE A 151 -10.23 1.21 46.08
N ALA A 152 -9.54 1.55 44.98
CA ALA A 152 -8.77 0.62 44.17
C ALA A 152 -7.56 0.00 44.87
N GLN A 153 -7.05 0.58 45.95
CA GLN A 153 -5.99 -0.04 46.74
C GLN A 153 -6.40 -1.41 47.31
N ASN A 154 -7.70 -1.57 47.63
CA ASN A 154 -8.24 -2.80 48.23
C ASN A 154 -9.37 -3.44 47.40
N ASN A 155 -9.69 -2.90 46.22
CA ASN A 155 -10.74 -3.42 45.35
C ASN A 155 -10.17 -3.68 43.93
N PRO A 156 -9.97 -4.96 43.54
CA PRO A 156 -9.34 -5.30 42.26
C PRO A 156 -10.19 -4.92 41.03
N LEU A 157 -11.52 -4.82 41.18
CA LEU A 157 -12.40 -4.39 40.09
C LEU A 157 -12.24 -2.88 39.83
N ALA A 158 -12.15 -2.10 40.90
CA ALA A 158 -11.87 -0.67 40.83
C ALA A 158 -10.47 -0.40 40.26
N ALA A 159 -9.46 -1.17 40.73
CA ALA A 159 -8.10 -1.09 40.23
C ALA A 159 -8.02 -1.37 38.73
N TYR A 160 -8.68 -2.44 38.25
CA TYR A 160 -8.70 -2.73 36.82
C TYR A 160 -9.38 -1.62 35.99
N ALA A 161 -10.52 -1.08 36.45
CA ALA A 161 -11.22 -0.01 35.76
C ALA A 161 -10.37 1.27 35.68
N LEU A 162 -9.75 1.69 36.79
CA LEU A 162 -8.83 2.83 36.83
C LEU A 162 -7.60 2.61 35.96
N ALA A 163 -7.06 1.39 35.96
CA ALA A 163 -5.90 1.07 35.15
C ALA A 163 -6.18 1.23 33.65
N LYS A 164 -7.36 0.79 33.17
CA LYS A 164 -7.79 1.04 31.79
C LYS A 164 -7.98 2.53 31.50
N PHE A 165 -8.60 3.26 32.43
CA PHE A 165 -8.86 4.69 32.29
C PHE A 165 -7.57 5.49 32.13
N TYR A 166 -6.57 5.23 32.98
CA TYR A 166 -5.27 5.90 32.92
C TYR A 166 -4.38 5.45 31.76
N ASN A 167 -4.67 4.30 31.14
CA ASN A 167 -3.92 3.78 30.00
C ASN A 167 -4.46 4.24 28.64
N ASP A 168 -5.55 5.00 28.59
CA ASP A 168 -6.10 5.54 27.33
C ASP A 168 -5.39 6.84 26.95
N PRO A 169 -4.59 6.90 25.85
CA PRO A 169 -3.87 8.12 25.46
C PRO A 169 -4.78 9.26 25.02
N THR A 170 -6.05 8.98 24.72
CA THR A 170 -7.06 9.99 24.36
C THR A 170 -7.72 10.62 25.59
N ASN A 171 -7.41 10.12 26.78
CA ASN A 171 -7.93 10.62 28.03
C ASN A 171 -7.07 11.81 28.51
N PRO A 172 -7.67 12.97 28.86
CA PRO A 172 -6.95 14.08 29.48
C PRO A 172 -6.17 13.69 30.74
N PHE A 173 -6.60 12.62 31.42
CA PHE A 173 -5.95 12.07 32.61
C PHE A 173 -4.96 10.94 32.31
N TYR A 174 -4.54 10.76 31.05
CA TYR A 174 -3.59 9.71 30.67
C TYR A 174 -2.35 9.70 31.59
N ALA A 175 -2.15 8.59 32.30
CA ALA A 175 -1.15 8.46 33.34
C ALA A 175 -0.61 7.02 33.38
N PRO A 176 0.31 6.64 32.47
CA PRO A 176 0.75 5.25 32.32
C PRO A 176 1.38 4.67 33.59
N LYS A 177 2.05 5.49 34.42
CA LYS A 177 2.59 5.06 35.72
C LYS A 177 1.50 4.68 36.71
N ARG A 178 0.38 5.42 36.75
CA ARG A 178 -0.78 5.09 37.59
C ARG A 178 -1.47 3.85 37.05
N ALA A 179 -1.63 3.75 35.73
CA ALA A 179 -2.17 2.55 35.10
C ALA A 179 -1.35 1.30 35.47
N LEU A 180 -0.01 1.39 35.39
CA LEU A 180 0.89 0.31 35.77
C LEU A 180 0.67 -0.13 37.23
N TYR A 181 0.57 0.83 38.16
CA TYR A 181 0.32 0.55 39.57
C TYR A 181 -0.99 -0.21 39.79
N PHE A 182 -2.10 0.28 39.25
CA PHE A 182 -3.41 -0.35 39.45
C PHE A 182 -3.57 -1.68 38.68
N TYR A 183 -2.93 -1.84 37.52
CA TYR A 183 -2.88 -3.13 36.84
C TYR A 183 -2.15 -4.19 37.68
N LYS A 184 -1.07 -3.83 38.38
CA LYS A 184 -0.38 -4.76 39.29
C LYS A 184 -1.29 -5.23 40.43
N ILE A 185 -2.04 -4.32 41.06
CA ILE A 185 -2.99 -4.66 42.13
C ILE A 185 -4.06 -5.63 41.61
N ALA A 186 -4.69 -5.28 40.48
CA ALA A 186 -5.72 -6.12 39.89
C ALA A 186 -5.18 -7.50 39.46
N TYR A 187 -3.99 -7.55 38.84
CA TYR A 187 -3.36 -8.80 38.42
C TYR A 187 -2.96 -9.69 39.60
N ALA A 188 -2.37 -9.11 40.66
CA ALA A 188 -2.02 -9.84 41.88
C ALA A 188 -3.25 -10.47 42.56
N SER A 189 -4.43 -9.91 42.32
CA SER A 189 -5.72 -10.45 42.80
C SER A 189 -6.32 -11.51 41.86
N GLY A 190 -5.61 -11.95 40.83
CA GLY A 190 -6.05 -12.96 39.87
C GLY A 190 -6.82 -12.43 38.65
N ASN A 191 -6.87 -11.11 38.43
CA ASN A 191 -7.54 -10.56 37.25
C ASN A 191 -6.69 -10.76 35.98
N ILE A 192 -7.07 -11.73 35.16
CA ILE A 192 -6.34 -12.10 33.94
C ILE A 192 -6.32 -10.98 32.90
N ASP A 193 -7.44 -10.26 32.71
CA ASP A 193 -7.50 -9.14 31.76
C ASP A 193 -6.60 -7.96 32.21
N ALA A 194 -6.41 -7.79 33.52
CA ALA A 194 -5.42 -6.85 34.06
C ALA A 194 -3.99 -7.29 33.72
N GLY A 195 -3.70 -8.59 33.78
CA GLY A 195 -2.41 -9.15 33.36
C GLY A 195 -2.08 -8.87 31.89
N LEU A 196 -3.07 -9.00 30.99
CA LEU A 196 -2.91 -8.63 29.57
C LEU A 196 -2.63 -7.13 29.39
N GLY A 197 -3.36 -6.27 30.09
CA GLY A 197 -3.12 -4.82 30.08
C GLY A 197 -1.75 -4.43 30.62
N LEU A 198 -1.33 -5.07 31.71
CA LEU A 198 -0.03 -4.91 32.34
C LEU A 198 1.11 -5.31 31.39
N ALA A 199 1.01 -6.47 30.75
CA ALA A 199 2.00 -6.93 29.80
C ALA A 199 2.14 -6.01 28.58
N ARG A 200 1.02 -5.49 28.04
CA ARG A 200 1.05 -4.52 26.94
C ARG A 200 1.72 -3.20 27.34
N LEU A 201 1.48 -2.70 28.55
CA LEU A 201 2.18 -1.53 29.08
C LEU A 201 3.69 -1.78 29.15
N TYR A 202 4.10 -2.91 29.70
CA TYR A 202 5.52 -3.28 29.73
C TYR A 202 6.13 -3.35 28.33
N ALA A 203 5.50 -4.07 27.40
CA ALA A 203 6.01 -4.26 26.04
C ALA A 203 6.11 -2.95 25.23
N TYR A 204 5.04 -2.14 25.23
CA TYR A 204 4.88 -1.04 24.29
C TYR A 204 5.18 0.34 24.86
N GLN A 205 4.88 0.57 26.14
CA GLN A 205 5.05 1.88 26.78
C GLN A 205 6.38 1.98 27.54
N TYR A 206 6.79 0.90 28.23
CA TYR A 206 8.02 0.86 29.01
C TYR A 206 9.18 0.13 28.32
N HIS A 207 8.91 -0.51 27.18
CA HIS A 207 9.89 -1.29 26.41
C HIS A 207 10.59 -2.40 27.22
N ASP A 208 9.91 -2.95 28.23
CA ASP A 208 10.35 -4.08 29.03
C ASP A 208 9.73 -5.38 28.50
N GLU A 209 10.35 -5.92 27.44
CA GLU A 209 9.89 -7.15 26.79
C GLU A 209 9.96 -8.35 27.74
N ALA A 210 11.00 -8.43 28.58
CA ALA A 210 11.21 -9.57 29.47
C ALA A 210 10.07 -9.69 30.49
N GLN A 211 9.69 -8.59 31.13
CA GLN A 211 8.59 -8.58 32.08
C GLN A 211 7.25 -8.83 31.40
N ALA A 212 7.03 -8.29 30.19
CA ALA A 212 5.82 -8.55 29.42
C ALA A 212 5.69 -10.04 29.06
N LEU A 213 6.74 -10.67 28.52
CA LEU A 213 6.74 -12.07 28.14
C LEU A 213 6.61 -13.01 29.35
N LYS A 214 7.17 -12.62 30.51
CA LYS A 214 6.97 -13.37 31.76
C LYS A 214 5.49 -13.46 32.13
N ILE A 215 4.81 -12.31 32.22
CA ILE A 215 3.38 -12.24 32.56
C ILE A 215 2.55 -13.00 31.51
N LEU A 216 2.81 -12.79 30.23
CA LEU A 216 2.08 -13.49 29.17
C LEU A 216 2.31 -15.00 29.20
N GLY A 217 3.53 -15.46 29.52
CA GLY A 217 3.85 -16.88 29.69
C GLY A 217 3.05 -17.52 30.82
N GLU A 218 2.94 -16.86 31.97
CA GLU A 218 2.09 -17.29 33.10
C GLU A 218 0.62 -17.42 32.67
N LEU A 219 0.11 -16.43 31.94
CA LEU A 219 -1.27 -16.45 31.44
C LEU A 219 -1.50 -17.54 30.39
N VAL A 220 -0.52 -17.82 29.53
CA VAL A 220 -0.59 -18.93 28.56
C VAL A 220 -0.62 -20.28 29.28
N ALA A 221 0.14 -20.45 30.37
CA ALA A 221 0.09 -21.66 31.19
C ALA A 221 -1.31 -21.86 31.80
N GLN A 222 -2.03 -20.78 32.06
CA GLN A 222 -3.45 -20.77 32.47
C GLN A 222 -4.43 -20.92 31.30
N LYS A 223 -3.96 -21.37 30.12
CA LYS A 223 -4.75 -21.52 28.87
C LYS A 223 -5.40 -20.23 28.38
N ASN A 224 -4.83 -19.06 28.69
CA ASN A 224 -5.33 -17.81 28.13
C ASN A 224 -4.89 -17.63 26.67
N ALA A 225 -5.81 -17.84 25.75
CA ALA A 225 -5.56 -17.76 24.32
C ALA A 225 -5.19 -16.34 23.83
N ARG A 226 -5.72 -15.28 24.47
CA ARG A 226 -5.37 -13.88 24.14
C ARG A 226 -3.92 -13.57 24.50
N ALA A 227 -3.39 -14.16 25.57
CA ALA A 227 -1.99 -13.99 25.95
C ALA A 227 -1.04 -14.56 24.89
N ALA A 228 -1.32 -15.77 24.38
CA ALA A 228 -0.56 -16.35 23.27
C ALA A 228 -0.60 -15.45 22.02
N TYR A 229 -1.77 -14.90 21.70
CA TYR A 229 -1.92 -13.94 20.61
C TYR A 229 -1.09 -12.67 20.83
N GLU A 230 -1.06 -12.11 22.03
CA GLU A 230 -0.23 -10.93 22.35
C GLU A 230 1.28 -11.23 22.25
N ILE A 231 1.72 -12.42 22.63
CA ILE A 231 3.12 -12.84 22.41
C ILE A 231 3.44 -12.81 20.91
N GLY A 232 2.55 -13.32 20.06
CA GLY A 232 2.69 -13.24 18.60
C GLY A 232 2.81 -11.79 18.09
N ASN A 233 2.01 -10.86 18.63
CA ASN A 233 2.11 -9.43 18.29
C ASN A 233 3.47 -8.84 18.69
N ILE A 234 4.01 -9.19 19.87
CA ILE A 234 5.32 -8.73 20.33
C ILE A 234 6.43 -9.23 19.39
N PHE A 235 6.43 -10.52 19.04
CA PHE A 235 7.39 -11.07 18.08
C PHE A 235 7.30 -10.39 16.71
N TYR A 236 6.08 -10.09 16.25
CA TYR A 236 5.88 -9.40 14.98
C TYR A 236 6.46 -7.99 15.02
N GLN A 237 6.22 -7.22 16.09
CA GLN A 237 6.79 -5.89 16.24
C GLN A 237 8.32 -5.93 16.35
N LYS A 238 8.86 -6.90 17.10
CA LYS A 238 10.30 -7.10 17.25
C LYS A 238 10.96 -7.38 15.90
N MET A 239 10.38 -8.27 15.10
CA MET A 239 10.83 -8.53 13.73
C MET A 239 10.89 -7.24 12.90
N GLN A 240 9.81 -6.44 12.88
CA GLN A 240 9.77 -5.19 12.12
C GLN A 240 10.88 -4.22 12.55
N LYS A 241 11.08 -4.05 13.87
CA LYS A 241 12.18 -3.22 14.41
C LYS A 241 13.56 -3.78 14.04
N SER A 242 13.76 -5.09 14.12
CA SER A 242 15.03 -5.72 13.74
C SER A 242 15.35 -5.55 12.25
N LEU A 243 14.34 -5.68 11.38
CA LEU A 243 14.50 -5.45 9.94
C LEU A 243 14.90 -3.99 9.66
N GLN A 244 14.21 -3.03 10.28
CA GLN A 244 14.51 -1.60 10.15
C GLN A 244 15.91 -1.27 10.67
N SER A 245 16.27 -1.76 11.86
CA SER A 245 17.60 -1.52 12.45
C SER A 245 18.73 -2.12 11.62
N TYR A 246 18.52 -3.31 11.02
CA TYR A 246 19.54 -3.95 10.18
C TYR A 246 19.76 -3.20 8.86
N ASN A 247 18.72 -2.53 8.35
CA ASN A 247 18.75 -1.78 7.09
C ASN A 247 19.06 -0.29 7.27
N HIS A 248 19.46 0.19 8.45
CA HIS A 248 19.79 1.60 8.67
C HIS A 248 21.33 1.79 8.64
N PRO A 249 21.91 2.44 7.60
CA PRO A 249 21.24 3.11 6.47
C PRO A 249 20.91 2.17 5.30
N CYS A 250 19.96 2.58 4.44
CA CYS A 250 19.35 1.75 3.39
C CYS A 250 20.38 0.95 2.58
N ILE A 251 20.22 -0.38 2.51
CA ILE A 251 21.14 -1.27 1.76
C ILE A 251 21.28 -0.84 0.30
N THR A 252 20.18 -0.41 -0.32
CA THR A 252 20.11 -0.07 -1.75
C THR A 252 20.94 1.18 -2.10
N THR A 253 21.24 2.02 -1.12
CA THR A 253 22.15 3.17 -1.27
C THR A 253 23.56 2.90 -0.72
N HIS A 254 23.73 1.88 0.13
CA HIS A 254 24.97 1.59 0.88
C HIS A 254 25.58 0.22 0.54
N PHE A 255 25.91 0.02 -0.75
CA PHE A 255 26.73 -1.10 -1.22
C PHE A 255 27.73 -0.65 -2.28
N GLN A 256 28.93 -1.24 -2.27
CA GLN A 256 29.99 -0.99 -3.26
C GLN A 256 30.11 -2.13 -4.26
N LYS A 257 29.91 -3.37 -3.79
CA LYS A 257 30.02 -4.58 -4.61
C LYS A 257 28.69 -5.34 -4.66
N PRO A 258 28.39 -6.06 -5.76
CA PRO A 258 27.13 -6.79 -5.89
C PRO A 258 26.86 -7.79 -4.76
N ASP A 259 27.89 -8.53 -4.32
CA ASP A 259 27.79 -9.52 -3.24
C ASP A 259 27.31 -8.91 -1.93
N GLN A 260 27.72 -7.68 -1.60
CA GLN A 260 27.26 -6.99 -0.39
C GLN A 260 25.75 -6.75 -0.41
N PHE A 261 25.20 -6.32 -1.55
CA PHE A 261 23.76 -6.12 -1.71
C PHE A 261 23.01 -7.45 -1.53
N TYR A 262 23.48 -8.50 -2.21
CA TYR A 262 22.87 -9.83 -2.18
C TYR A 262 22.86 -10.43 -0.78
N VAL A 263 24.01 -10.42 -0.10
CA VAL A 263 24.14 -10.97 1.25
C VAL A 263 23.23 -10.23 2.21
N LYS A 264 23.24 -8.90 2.23
CA LYS A 264 22.40 -8.13 3.16
C LYS A 264 20.90 -8.28 2.89
N LYS A 265 20.45 -8.20 1.63
CA LYS A 265 19.02 -8.39 1.28
C LYS A 265 18.55 -9.81 1.56
N THR A 266 19.33 -10.82 1.19
CA THR A 266 19.01 -12.22 1.50
C THR A 266 18.94 -12.46 3.01
N THR A 267 19.83 -11.83 3.78
CA THR A 267 19.81 -11.92 5.24
C THR A 267 18.54 -11.32 5.83
N LEU A 268 18.09 -10.15 5.34
CA LEU A 268 16.82 -9.55 5.77
C LEU A 268 15.61 -10.44 5.48
N PHE A 269 15.50 -11.01 4.27
CA PHE A 269 14.40 -11.92 3.93
C PHE A 269 14.42 -13.17 4.82
N LYS A 270 15.60 -13.78 5.03
CA LYS A 270 15.76 -14.93 5.94
C LYS A 270 15.41 -14.57 7.39
N LEU A 271 15.78 -13.37 7.84
CA LEU A 271 15.44 -12.89 9.17
C LEU A 271 13.92 -12.75 9.33
N GLN A 272 13.24 -12.13 8.38
CA GLN A 272 11.78 -12.01 8.37
C GLN A 272 11.14 -13.40 8.42
N GLU A 273 11.58 -14.31 7.54
CA GLU A 273 11.05 -15.67 7.48
C GLU A 273 11.24 -16.42 8.81
N LEU A 274 12.43 -16.34 9.40
CA LEU A 274 12.74 -16.98 10.69
C LEU A 274 11.83 -16.46 11.81
N TYR A 275 11.68 -15.14 11.94
CA TYR A 275 10.80 -14.53 12.95
C TYR A 275 9.34 -14.91 12.72
N MET A 276 8.88 -14.91 11.47
CA MET A 276 7.51 -15.30 11.15
C MET A 276 7.24 -16.76 11.47
N GLN A 277 8.11 -17.68 11.01
CA GLN A 277 7.92 -19.12 11.17
C GLN A 277 8.16 -19.60 12.60
N LYS A 278 9.15 -19.06 13.32
CA LYS A 278 9.51 -19.54 14.66
C LYS A 278 8.94 -18.71 15.81
N GLY A 279 8.54 -17.47 15.53
CA GLY A 279 7.94 -16.56 16.51
C GLY A 279 6.45 -16.35 16.24
N VAL A 280 6.14 -15.52 15.25
CA VAL A 280 4.79 -14.97 15.05
C VAL A 280 3.75 -16.06 14.81
N ALA A 281 3.99 -16.91 13.80
CA ALA A 281 3.02 -17.91 13.37
C ALA A 281 2.76 -18.97 14.44
N VAL A 282 3.82 -19.42 15.15
CA VAL A 282 3.72 -20.42 16.23
C VAL A 282 2.79 -19.93 17.35
N TRP A 283 2.96 -18.68 17.78
CA TRP A 283 2.16 -18.12 18.86
C TRP A 283 0.72 -17.85 18.45
N TYR A 284 0.48 -17.45 17.20
CA TYR A 284 -0.88 -17.35 16.66
C TYR A 284 -1.55 -18.71 16.49
N GLN A 285 -0.83 -19.73 16.02
CA GLN A 285 -1.36 -21.09 15.95
C GLN A 285 -1.73 -21.59 17.34
N LYS A 286 -0.84 -21.42 18.33
CA LYS A 286 -1.13 -21.78 19.72
C LYS A 286 -2.34 -21.06 20.29
N ALA A 287 -2.52 -19.77 19.98
CA ALA A 287 -3.71 -19.03 20.37
C ALA A 287 -4.98 -19.57 19.71
N TYR A 288 -4.89 -19.97 18.43
CA TYR A 288 -6.00 -20.61 17.71
C TYR A 288 -6.37 -21.96 18.31
N ASP A 289 -5.38 -22.80 18.62
CA ASP A 289 -5.58 -24.12 19.24
C ASP A 289 -6.25 -24.00 20.62
N MET A 290 -6.05 -22.87 21.32
CA MET A 290 -6.74 -22.51 22.56
C MET A 290 -8.12 -21.84 22.35
N GLY A 291 -8.64 -21.83 21.12
CA GLY A 291 -9.97 -21.32 20.78
C GLY A 291 -10.03 -19.85 20.35
N TYR A 292 -8.91 -19.13 20.22
CA TYR A 292 -8.92 -17.73 19.80
C TYR A 292 -8.87 -17.57 18.28
N LYS A 293 -10.05 -17.70 17.66
CA LYS A 293 -10.19 -17.68 16.19
C LYS A 293 -9.60 -16.43 15.49
N ALA A 294 -9.52 -15.29 16.18
CA ALA A 294 -8.90 -14.07 15.63
C ALA A 294 -7.41 -14.23 15.28
N ALA A 295 -6.71 -15.20 15.88
CA ALA A 295 -5.34 -15.55 15.52
C ALA A 295 -5.24 -16.16 14.13
N MET A 296 -6.17 -17.05 13.76
CA MET A 296 -6.21 -17.66 12.43
C MET A 296 -6.52 -16.63 11.33
N LEU A 297 -7.40 -15.65 11.61
CA LEU A 297 -7.63 -14.52 10.70
C LEU A 297 -6.34 -13.74 10.38
N ARG A 298 -5.42 -13.61 11.34
CA ARG A 298 -4.10 -12.99 11.10
C ARG A 298 -3.20 -13.85 10.23
N LEU A 299 -3.16 -15.16 10.47
CA LEU A 299 -2.36 -16.10 9.68
C LEU A 299 -2.82 -16.13 8.22
N ILE A 300 -4.13 -16.23 7.99
CA ILE A 300 -4.71 -16.18 6.64
C ILE A 300 -4.39 -14.83 5.97
N ALA A 301 -4.48 -13.71 6.69
CA ALA A 301 -4.12 -12.41 6.12
C ALA A 301 -2.65 -12.34 5.68
N PHE A 302 -1.72 -12.86 6.48
CA PHE A 302 -0.31 -12.92 6.10
C PHE A 302 -0.07 -13.82 4.88
N ASP A 303 -0.76 -14.95 4.79
CA ASP A 303 -0.65 -15.83 3.64
C ASP A 303 -1.23 -15.21 2.38
N ILE A 304 -2.36 -14.49 2.47
CA ILE A 304 -2.92 -13.74 1.34
C ILE A 304 -1.94 -12.68 0.85
N ASP A 305 -1.38 -11.88 1.76
CA ASP A 305 -0.45 -10.80 1.42
C ASP A 305 0.83 -11.30 0.76
N GLN A 306 1.26 -12.52 1.08
CA GLN A 306 2.47 -13.14 0.53
C GLN A 306 2.17 -14.23 -0.51
N LYS A 307 0.90 -14.42 -0.89
CA LYS A 307 0.41 -15.47 -1.80
C LYS A 307 0.89 -16.89 -1.42
N ARG A 308 0.81 -17.24 -0.13
CA ARG A 308 1.33 -18.50 0.42
C ARG A 308 0.29 -19.60 0.67
N LEU A 309 -1.01 -19.32 0.58
CA LEU A 309 -2.03 -20.36 0.76
C LEU A 309 -1.81 -21.53 -0.21
N GLY A 310 -1.94 -22.76 0.30
CA GLY A 310 -1.67 -24.00 -0.45
C GLY A 310 -0.18 -24.31 -0.68
N THR A 311 0.75 -23.50 -0.16
CA THR A 311 2.19 -23.80 -0.21
C THR A 311 2.66 -24.49 1.08
N PRO A 312 3.76 -25.29 1.03
CA PRO A 312 4.33 -25.90 2.24
C PRO A 312 4.72 -24.90 3.34
N ASN A 313 4.94 -23.63 2.98
CA ASN A 313 5.37 -22.56 3.88
C ASN A 313 4.22 -21.62 4.27
N SER A 314 2.97 -22.01 4.06
CA SER A 314 1.78 -21.31 4.56
C SER A 314 1.81 -21.22 6.08
N TYR A 315 1.54 -20.03 6.63
CA TYR A 315 1.47 -19.80 8.06
C TYR A 315 0.17 -20.37 8.67
N SER A 316 -0.95 -20.25 7.95
CA SER A 316 -2.24 -20.83 8.34
C SER A 316 -2.34 -22.33 8.11
N LYS A 317 -1.44 -22.88 7.26
CA LYS A 317 -1.47 -24.27 6.75
C LYS A 317 -2.74 -24.60 5.98
N MET A 318 -3.40 -23.59 5.43
CA MET A 318 -4.64 -23.74 4.67
C MET A 318 -4.38 -23.60 3.17
N THR A 319 -5.12 -24.38 2.40
CA THR A 319 -5.40 -24.11 0.99
C THR A 319 -6.31 -22.88 0.84
N PRO A 320 -6.39 -22.27 -0.36
CA PRO A 320 -7.36 -21.21 -0.60
C PRO A 320 -8.82 -21.62 -0.28
N GLN A 321 -9.19 -22.89 -0.53
CA GLN A 321 -10.54 -23.39 -0.25
C GLN A 321 -10.80 -23.53 1.25
N GLU A 322 -9.87 -24.12 2.01
CA GLU A 322 -10.01 -24.24 3.47
C GLU A 322 -10.07 -22.86 4.15
N ALA A 323 -9.29 -21.89 3.66
CA ALA A 323 -9.36 -20.52 4.14
C ALA A 323 -10.71 -19.87 3.83
N GLU A 324 -11.28 -20.12 2.64
CA GLU A 324 -12.64 -19.68 2.30
C GLU A 324 -13.67 -20.27 3.28
N ASP A 325 -13.68 -21.59 3.46
CA ASP A 325 -14.63 -22.29 4.31
C ASP A 325 -14.54 -21.81 5.77
N PHE A 326 -13.31 -21.58 6.26
CA PHE A 326 -13.09 -21.02 7.58
C PHE A 326 -13.69 -19.62 7.72
N LEU A 327 -13.54 -18.75 6.72
CA LEU A 327 -14.07 -17.39 6.75
C LEU A 327 -15.61 -17.37 6.65
N LEU A 328 -16.18 -18.28 5.86
CA LEU A 328 -17.64 -18.47 5.73
C LEU A 328 -18.29 -19.05 7.00
N SER A 329 -17.52 -19.71 7.87
CA SER A 329 -18.03 -20.23 9.15
C SER A 329 -18.43 -19.13 10.16
N TYR A 330 -18.10 -17.88 9.90
CA TYR A 330 -18.46 -16.76 10.76
C TYR A 330 -19.87 -16.24 10.44
N PRO A 331 -20.62 -15.75 11.45
CA PRO A 331 -21.90 -15.12 11.21
C PRO A 331 -21.78 -13.94 10.25
N ASP A 332 -22.81 -13.74 9.43
CA ASP A 332 -22.85 -12.68 8.42
C ASP A 332 -22.63 -11.27 8.98
N SER A 333 -22.91 -11.06 10.26
CA SER A 333 -22.68 -9.79 10.96
C SER A 333 -21.21 -9.49 11.27
N SER A 334 -20.26 -10.39 10.97
CA SER A 334 -18.84 -10.21 11.28
C SER A 334 -18.06 -9.53 10.13
N PRO A 335 -17.66 -8.25 10.23
CA PRO A 335 -17.03 -7.54 9.12
C PRO A 335 -15.62 -8.03 8.79
N LYS A 336 -14.80 -8.35 9.80
CA LYS A 336 -13.38 -8.69 9.59
C LYS A 336 -13.18 -9.96 8.72
N PRO A 337 -13.86 -11.09 9.00
CA PRO A 337 -13.79 -12.27 8.13
C PRO A 337 -14.29 -12.00 6.70
N LYS A 338 -15.41 -11.27 6.55
CA LYS A 338 -15.96 -10.92 5.23
C LYS A 338 -14.99 -10.09 4.38
N LEU A 339 -14.36 -9.07 4.97
CA LEU A 339 -13.36 -8.27 4.25
C LEU A 339 -12.12 -9.08 3.87
N LEU A 340 -11.74 -10.04 4.72
CA LEU A 340 -10.65 -10.95 4.41
C LEU A 340 -11.02 -11.93 3.30
N LEU A 341 -12.28 -12.35 3.23
CA LEU A 341 -12.83 -13.19 2.16
C LEU A 341 -12.81 -12.46 0.81
N ALA A 342 -13.23 -11.20 0.77
CA ALA A 342 -13.11 -10.39 -0.45
C ALA A 342 -11.64 -10.24 -0.90
N ARG A 343 -10.71 -10.05 0.04
CA ARG A 343 -9.26 -10.05 -0.27
C ARG A 343 -8.80 -11.40 -0.82
N LEU A 344 -9.25 -12.52 -0.24
CA LEU A 344 -8.94 -13.87 -0.71
C LEU A 344 -9.35 -14.05 -2.17
N TYR A 345 -10.60 -13.71 -2.52
CA TYR A 345 -11.11 -13.80 -3.89
C TYR A 345 -10.32 -12.95 -4.88
N THR A 346 -9.88 -11.75 -4.48
CA THR A 346 -9.05 -10.90 -5.35
C THR A 346 -7.61 -11.42 -5.50
N ALA A 347 -7.05 -12.04 -4.47
CA ALA A 347 -5.67 -12.53 -4.47
C ALA A 347 -5.52 -13.89 -5.17
N TYR A 348 -6.58 -14.70 -5.16
CA TYR A 348 -6.63 -16.05 -5.75
C TYR A 348 -7.76 -16.17 -6.78
N PRO A 349 -7.56 -15.67 -8.01
CA PRO A 349 -8.55 -15.79 -9.09
C PRO A 349 -8.95 -17.23 -9.43
N THR A 350 -8.14 -18.22 -9.04
CA THR A 350 -8.44 -19.66 -9.17
C THR A 350 -9.75 -20.08 -8.50
N LEU A 351 -10.24 -19.31 -7.53
CA LEU A 351 -11.53 -19.56 -6.88
C LEU A 351 -12.73 -19.17 -7.77
N GLY A 352 -12.52 -18.43 -8.87
CA GLY A 352 -13.58 -18.01 -9.78
C GLY A 352 -14.60 -17.02 -9.20
N LYS A 353 -14.32 -16.42 -8.04
CA LYS A 353 -15.28 -15.62 -7.24
C LYS A 353 -14.93 -14.13 -7.13
N THR A 354 -14.21 -13.58 -8.10
CA THR A 354 -13.79 -12.16 -8.10
C THR A 354 -14.99 -11.21 -8.04
N GLU A 355 -16.12 -11.57 -8.64
CA GLU A 355 -17.35 -10.76 -8.63
C GLU A 355 -17.99 -10.69 -7.24
N LEU A 356 -17.87 -11.75 -6.43
CA LEU A 356 -18.38 -11.76 -5.05
C LEU A 356 -17.58 -10.84 -4.13
N ALA A 357 -16.31 -10.53 -4.46
CA ALA A 357 -15.56 -9.52 -3.72
C ALA A 357 -16.20 -8.14 -3.84
N GLU A 358 -16.81 -7.84 -5.00
CA GLU A 358 -17.52 -6.58 -5.25
C GLU A 358 -18.76 -6.45 -4.35
N SER A 359 -19.60 -7.49 -4.31
CA SER A 359 -20.81 -7.49 -3.48
C SER A 359 -20.48 -7.36 -1.99
N ILE A 360 -19.44 -8.07 -1.51
CA ILE A 360 -19.01 -7.97 -0.10
C ILE A 360 -18.61 -6.54 0.27
N TYR A 361 -17.89 -5.83 -0.61
CA TYR A 361 -17.51 -4.44 -0.33
C TYR A 361 -18.70 -3.48 -0.40
N ILE A 362 -19.70 -3.75 -1.26
CA ILE A 362 -20.95 -2.96 -1.29
C ILE A 362 -21.71 -3.14 0.03
N ASP A 363 -21.91 -4.37 0.50
CA ASP A 363 -22.60 -4.64 1.77
C ASP A 363 -21.88 -4.02 2.98
N TYR A 364 -20.56 -3.88 2.91
CA TYR A 364 -19.75 -3.27 3.97
C TYR A 364 -19.90 -1.75 4.06
N MET A 365 -20.47 -1.09 3.04
CA MET A 365 -20.69 0.36 3.05
C MET A 365 -21.54 0.83 4.23
N ASP A 366 -22.55 0.04 4.61
CA ASP A 366 -23.45 0.35 5.73
C ASP A 366 -22.71 0.42 7.08
N GLN A 367 -21.58 -0.28 7.19
CA GLN A 367 -20.77 -0.31 8.41
C GLN A 367 -19.61 0.69 8.37
N ASN A 368 -18.93 0.81 7.23
CA ASN A 368 -17.80 1.71 7.07
C ASN A 368 -17.64 2.13 5.61
N LEU A 369 -18.47 3.10 5.23
CA LEU A 369 -18.53 3.68 3.89
C LEU A 369 -17.15 4.02 3.32
N THR A 370 -16.31 4.76 4.06
CA THR A 370 -15.00 5.24 3.57
C THR A 370 -14.02 4.11 3.24
N ASP A 371 -13.92 3.08 4.08
CA ASP A 371 -13.02 1.94 3.80
C ASP A 371 -13.58 1.07 2.66
N ALA A 372 -14.90 0.83 2.65
CA ALA A 372 -15.58 0.09 1.59
C ALA A 372 -15.34 0.69 0.20
N GLU A 373 -15.56 2.01 0.05
CA GLU A 373 -15.36 2.69 -1.23
C GLU A 373 -13.89 2.73 -1.64
N TRP A 374 -12.95 2.78 -0.69
CA TRP A 374 -11.53 2.67 -1.03
C TRP A 374 -11.20 1.28 -1.59
N LYS A 375 -11.78 0.22 -1.03
CA LYS A 375 -11.63 -1.14 -1.57
C LYS A 375 -12.27 -1.29 -2.95
N LEU A 376 -13.47 -0.75 -3.14
CA LEU A 376 -14.15 -0.73 -4.45
C LEU A 376 -13.37 0.09 -5.47
N TYR A 377 -12.85 1.26 -5.08
CA TYR A 377 -11.94 2.04 -5.92
C TYR A 377 -10.75 1.20 -6.38
N GLN A 378 -10.08 0.50 -5.46
CA GLN A 378 -8.96 -0.38 -5.79
C GLN A 378 -9.38 -1.50 -6.75
N LEU A 379 -10.53 -2.13 -6.52
CA LEU A 379 -11.08 -3.21 -7.35
C LEU A 379 -11.39 -2.73 -8.77
N TYR A 380 -12.14 -1.64 -8.92
CA TYR A 380 -12.52 -1.09 -10.24
C TYR A 380 -11.34 -0.47 -10.98
N ARG A 381 -10.36 0.08 -10.27
CA ARG A 381 -9.12 0.60 -10.88
C ARG A 381 -8.36 -0.50 -11.61
N ILE A 382 -8.37 -1.74 -11.11
CA ILE A 382 -7.74 -2.89 -11.77
C ILE A 382 -8.43 -3.18 -13.11
N LYS A 383 -9.76 -3.01 -13.19
CA LYS A 383 -10.53 -3.16 -14.44
C LYS A 383 -10.26 -2.05 -15.47
N GLY A 384 -9.66 -0.93 -15.07
CA GLY A 384 -9.22 0.13 -15.98
C GLY A 384 -9.09 1.50 -15.31
N THR A 385 -8.09 2.28 -15.72
CA THR A 385 -7.79 3.60 -15.12
C THR A 385 -8.84 4.68 -15.42
N LYS A 386 -9.62 4.52 -16.49
CA LYS A 386 -10.76 5.38 -16.87
C LYS A 386 -12.12 4.83 -16.44
N ASN A 387 -12.16 3.80 -15.58
CA ASN A 387 -13.42 3.23 -15.12
C ASN A 387 -14.24 4.29 -14.35
N TYR A 388 -15.46 4.56 -14.82
CA TYR A 388 -16.32 5.61 -14.27
C TYR A 388 -16.60 5.40 -12.78
N ARG A 389 -16.92 4.17 -12.36
CA ARG A 389 -17.20 3.84 -10.94
C ARG A 389 -15.99 4.10 -10.05
N ALA A 390 -14.79 3.74 -10.51
CA ALA A 390 -13.56 4.05 -9.77
C ALA A 390 -13.39 5.56 -9.58
N GLN A 391 -13.68 6.35 -10.61
CA GLN A 391 -13.56 7.81 -10.53
C GLN A 391 -14.60 8.43 -9.59
N THR A 392 -15.83 7.91 -9.58
CA THR A 392 -16.88 8.33 -8.63
C THR A 392 -16.44 8.11 -7.19
N TYR A 393 -16.03 6.88 -6.82
CA TYR A 393 -15.57 6.61 -5.46
C TYR A 393 -14.36 7.45 -5.06
N LEU A 394 -13.42 7.67 -5.98
CA LEU A 394 -12.27 8.52 -5.71
C LEU A 394 -12.69 9.96 -5.39
N GLN A 395 -13.66 10.52 -6.11
CA GLN A 395 -14.18 11.87 -5.87
C GLN A 395 -14.86 11.97 -4.51
N ASP A 396 -15.72 11.02 -4.17
CA ASP A 396 -16.44 11.02 -2.88
C ASP A 396 -15.46 10.90 -1.69
N LEU A 397 -14.41 10.09 -1.84
CA LEU A 397 -13.37 9.93 -0.83
C LEU A 397 -12.51 11.19 -0.68
N VAL A 398 -12.22 11.88 -1.78
CA VAL A 398 -11.50 13.17 -1.78
C VAL A 398 -12.30 14.24 -1.05
N GLN A 399 -13.61 14.33 -1.31
CA GLN A 399 -14.50 15.30 -0.63
C GLN A 399 -14.51 15.10 0.90
N ARG A 400 -14.43 13.84 1.35
CA ARG A 400 -14.30 13.50 2.78
C ARG A 400 -12.90 13.65 3.35
N GLY A 401 -11.92 14.06 2.56
CA GLY A 401 -10.54 14.25 3.00
C GLY A 401 -9.79 12.94 3.29
N PHE A 402 -10.21 11.82 2.70
CA PHE A 402 -9.54 10.53 2.90
C PHE A 402 -8.14 10.55 2.28
N LYS A 403 -7.09 10.48 3.12
CA LYS A 403 -5.70 10.75 2.71
C LYS A 403 -5.21 9.88 1.53
N PRO A 404 -5.43 8.55 1.49
CA PRO A 404 -5.00 7.73 0.34
C PRO A 404 -5.67 8.16 -0.99
N ALA A 405 -6.93 8.59 -0.93
CA ALA A 405 -7.65 9.11 -2.08
C ALA A 405 -7.09 10.47 -2.52
N LEU A 406 -6.83 11.40 -1.58
CA LEU A 406 -6.20 12.69 -1.86
C LEU A 406 -4.83 12.55 -2.56
N ILE A 407 -3.99 11.63 -2.09
CA ILE A 407 -2.69 11.33 -2.71
C ILE A 407 -2.88 10.83 -4.14
N THR A 408 -3.83 9.92 -4.35
CA THR A 408 -4.07 9.35 -5.67
C THR A 408 -4.68 10.37 -6.64
N TRP A 409 -5.60 11.20 -6.16
CA TRP A 409 -6.19 12.31 -6.90
C TRP A 409 -5.15 13.36 -7.30
N ALA A 410 -4.26 13.75 -6.38
CA ALA A 410 -3.20 14.71 -6.65
C ALA A 410 -2.26 14.22 -7.76
N TYR A 411 -1.94 12.92 -7.77
CA TYR A 411 -1.18 12.30 -8.85
C TYR A 411 -1.92 12.37 -10.20
N GLN A 412 -3.21 12.04 -10.24
CA GLN A 412 -4.02 12.09 -11.46
C GLN A 412 -4.14 13.52 -12.02
N ASN A 413 -4.31 14.52 -11.15
CA ASN A 413 -4.35 15.93 -11.57
C ASN A 413 -3.04 16.40 -12.20
N LEU A 414 -1.89 16.03 -11.62
CA LEU A 414 -0.59 16.36 -12.20
C LEU A 414 -0.39 15.69 -13.57
N LEU A 415 -0.81 14.44 -13.74
CA LEU A 415 -0.82 13.78 -15.05
C LEU A 415 -1.72 14.51 -16.06
N ALA A 416 -2.88 14.99 -15.61
CA ALA A 416 -3.82 15.75 -16.44
C ALA A 416 -3.43 17.23 -16.63
N ASN A 417 -2.27 17.66 -16.11
CA ASN A 417 -1.81 19.04 -16.16
C ASN A 417 -2.75 20.05 -15.44
N LYS A 418 -3.54 19.57 -14.47
CA LYS A 418 -4.52 20.34 -13.67
C LYS A 418 -3.99 20.59 -12.26
N GLU A 419 -4.40 21.70 -11.64
CA GLU A 419 -4.16 22.04 -10.22
C GLU A 419 -2.73 21.78 -9.71
N LYS A 420 -1.73 22.11 -10.53
CA LYS A 420 -0.35 21.66 -10.33
C LYS A 420 0.22 21.98 -8.96
N ARG A 421 0.09 23.22 -8.51
CA ARG A 421 0.71 23.70 -7.27
C ARG A 421 0.13 23.00 -6.04
N HIS A 422 -1.19 22.88 -5.99
CA HIS A 422 -1.89 22.24 -4.87
C HIS A 422 -1.62 20.73 -4.83
N SER A 423 -1.79 20.06 -5.97
CA SER A 423 -1.55 18.62 -6.12
C SER A 423 -0.10 18.24 -5.80
N TYR A 424 0.86 19.04 -6.26
CA TYR A 424 2.28 18.82 -5.93
C TYR A 424 2.55 18.94 -4.43
N LYS A 425 1.96 19.92 -3.75
CA LYS A 425 2.10 20.10 -2.30
C LYS A 425 1.56 18.90 -1.52
N ILE A 426 0.40 18.36 -1.90
CA ILE A 426 -0.18 17.16 -1.27
C ILE A 426 0.76 15.97 -1.38
N LEU A 427 1.26 15.69 -2.59
CA LEU A 427 2.17 14.56 -2.80
C LEU A 427 3.48 14.75 -2.03
N LEU A 428 4.05 15.96 -2.04
CA LEU A 428 5.31 16.23 -1.36
C LEU A 428 5.19 16.10 0.15
N ASP A 429 4.14 16.63 0.78
CA ASP A 429 3.90 16.49 2.22
C ASP A 429 3.70 15.03 2.63
N ALA A 430 2.93 14.26 1.85
CA ALA A 430 2.75 12.83 2.08
C ALA A 430 4.08 12.05 1.92
N ALA A 431 4.85 12.35 0.88
CA ALA A 431 6.15 11.72 0.64
C ALA A 431 7.17 12.06 1.74
N GLN A 432 7.20 13.30 2.22
CA GLN A 432 8.04 13.73 3.35
C GLN A 432 7.67 13.00 4.65
N LYS A 433 6.41 12.56 4.80
CA LYS A 433 5.96 11.71 5.91
C LYS A 433 6.27 10.22 5.71
N GLY A 434 6.87 9.84 4.60
CA GLY A 434 7.26 8.45 4.28
C GLY A 434 6.19 7.66 3.53
N ASP A 435 5.17 8.30 2.95
CA ASP A 435 4.16 7.58 2.18
C ASP A 435 4.75 7.02 0.87
N VAL A 436 4.86 5.69 0.82
CA VAL A 436 5.46 4.94 -0.30
C VAL A 436 4.75 5.20 -1.63
N ASN A 437 3.42 5.39 -1.62
CA ASN A 437 2.66 5.65 -2.84
C ASN A 437 2.93 7.06 -3.36
N ALA A 438 2.94 8.05 -2.49
CA ALA A 438 3.27 9.43 -2.85
C ALA A 438 4.68 9.55 -3.42
N ILE A 439 5.66 8.87 -2.81
CA ILE A 439 7.05 8.80 -3.31
C ILE A 439 7.08 8.17 -4.71
N SER A 440 6.39 7.03 -4.89
CA SER A 440 6.31 6.34 -6.18
C SER A 440 5.63 7.18 -7.27
N TYR A 441 4.62 7.95 -6.91
CA TYR A 441 3.94 8.88 -7.80
C TYR A 441 4.84 10.05 -8.21
N LEU A 442 5.56 10.65 -7.26
CA LEU A 442 6.54 11.71 -7.56
C LEU A 442 7.67 11.20 -8.46
N TYR A 443 8.21 9.99 -8.19
CA TYR A 443 9.19 9.35 -9.06
C TYR A 443 8.67 9.21 -10.50
N THR A 444 7.44 8.71 -10.63
CA THR A 444 6.80 8.51 -11.94
C THR A 444 6.59 9.84 -12.67
N LEU A 445 6.14 10.89 -11.97
CA LEU A 445 5.95 12.21 -12.57
C LEU A 445 7.28 12.84 -13.02
N GLN A 446 8.33 12.70 -12.21
CA GLN A 446 9.67 13.24 -12.53
C GLN A 446 10.32 12.47 -13.68
N SER A 447 10.16 11.14 -13.73
CA SER A 447 10.67 10.33 -14.84
C SER A 447 10.01 10.70 -16.18
N LYS A 448 8.72 11.06 -16.16
CA LYS A 448 7.97 11.61 -17.31
C LYS A 448 8.27 13.09 -17.62
N GLY A 449 9.06 13.76 -16.80
CA GLY A 449 9.40 15.18 -16.97
C GLY A 449 8.25 16.16 -16.69
N ILE A 450 7.17 15.70 -16.04
CA ILE A 450 6.00 16.53 -15.68
C ILE A 450 6.34 17.48 -14.53
N ILE A 451 7.16 16.99 -13.59
CA ILE A 451 7.71 17.76 -12.48
C ILE A 451 9.24 17.73 -12.52
N LYS A 452 9.86 18.74 -11.93
CA LYS A 452 11.32 18.89 -11.79
C LYS A 452 11.65 19.18 -10.33
N ASP A 453 12.92 19.07 -9.97
CA ASP A 453 13.46 19.54 -8.69
C ASP A 453 12.85 18.85 -7.45
N VAL A 454 12.52 17.57 -7.58
CA VAL A 454 12.11 16.70 -6.46
C VAL A 454 13.35 15.99 -5.90
N PRO A 455 13.58 16.01 -4.57
CA PRO A 455 14.63 15.24 -3.90
C PRO A 455 14.25 13.75 -3.85
N ILE A 456 14.16 13.12 -5.03
CA ILE A 456 13.58 11.78 -5.15
C ILE A 456 14.48 10.72 -4.52
N PHE A 457 15.78 10.96 -4.50
CA PHE A 457 16.75 10.03 -3.95
C PHE A 457 16.59 9.94 -2.43
N GLU A 458 16.50 11.08 -1.76
CA GLU A 458 16.31 11.21 -0.31
C GLU A 458 14.95 10.65 0.12
N LEU A 459 13.90 10.88 -0.68
CA LEU A 459 12.57 10.32 -0.45
C LEU A 459 12.56 8.79 -0.57
N LEU A 460 13.19 8.23 -1.61
CA LEU A 460 13.32 6.78 -1.76
C LEU A 460 14.15 6.15 -0.63
N GLU A 461 15.19 6.85 -0.16
CA GLU A 461 16.05 6.38 0.94
C GLU A 461 15.25 6.25 2.23
N LYS A 462 14.47 7.29 2.57
CA LYS A 462 13.56 7.26 3.72
C LYS A 462 12.55 6.11 3.63
N ALA A 463 11.97 5.87 2.45
CA ALA A 463 11.05 4.73 2.26
C ALA A 463 11.75 3.39 2.50
N CYS A 464 12.95 3.22 1.95
CA CYS A 464 13.76 2.02 2.13
C CYS A 464 14.14 1.76 3.60
N GLU A 465 14.44 2.80 4.37
CA GLU A 465 14.72 2.67 5.82
C GLU A 465 13.49 2.18 6.60
N THR A 466 12.30 2.67 6.24
CA THR A 466 11.05 2.29 6.92
C THR A 466 10.53 0.90 6.52
N ASP A 467 10.67 0.52 5.25
CA ASP A 467 10.25 -0.76 4.70
C ASP A 467 11.39 -1.38 3.88
N PRO A 468 12.34 -2.06 4.55
CA PRO A 468 13.58 -2.53 3.95
C PRO A 468 13.40 -3.70 2.97
N LEU A 469 12.20 -4.30 2.93
CA LEU A 469 11.87 -5.41 2.04
C LEU A 469 11.00 -4.95 0.86
N ASN A 470 10.78 -3.65 0.71
CA ASN A 470 9.95 -3.10 -0.36
C ASN A 470 10.64 -3.18 -1.72
N SER A 471 10.30 -4.20 -2.50
CA SER A 471 10.86 -4.38 -3.85
C SER A 471 10.53 -3.21 -4.78
N SER A 472 9.38 -2.53 -4.62
CA SER A 472 9.00 -1.40 -5.47
C SER A 472 9.96 -0.22 -5.31
N ILE A 473 10.38 0.07 -4.07
CA ILE A 473 11.36 1.13 -3.77
C ILE A 473 12.73 0.77 -4.35
N ASP A 474 13.18 -0.47 -4.16
CA ASP A 474 14.47 -0.90 -4.70
C ASP A 474 14.52 -0.84 -6.23
N LEU A 475 13.45 -1.23 -6.91
CA LEU A 475 13.37 -1.14 -8.37
C LEU A 475 13.34 0.32 -8.87
N GLN A 476 12.77 1.25 -8.09
CA GLN A 476 12.84 2.67 -8.39
C GLN A 476 14.25 3.23 -8.21
N PHE A 477 14.99 2.78 -7.19
CA PHE A 477 16.42 3.07 -7.07
C PHE A 477 17.22 2.52 -8.25
N ALA A 478 16.95 1.28 -8.67
CA ALA A 478 17.62 0.68 -9.82
C ALA A 478 17.39 1.51 -11.09
N ALA A 479 16.14 1.87 -11.37
CA ALA A 479 15.81 2.72 -12.51
C ALA A 479 16.38 4.16 -12.39
N TYR A 480 16.44 4.72 -11.17
CA TYR A 480 17.12 5.98 -10.90
C TYR A 480 18.62 5.90 -11.23
N TYR A 481 19.30 4.84 -10.78
CA TYR A 481 20.71 4.61 -11.07
C TYR A 481 20.96 4.43 -12.56
N LEU A 482 20.09 3.70 -13.27
CA LEU A 482 20.19 3.54 -14.71
C LEU A 482 20.15 4.88 -15.44
N LYS A 483 19.19 5.75 -15.07
CA LYS A 483 19.05 7.10 -15.66
C LYS A 483 20.25 8.02 -15.37
N ASN A 484 20.94 7.79 -14.26
CA ASN A 484 22.11 8.57 -13.83
C ASN A 484 23.45 7.86 -14.17
N ASN A 485 23.47 6.98 -15.17
CA ASN A 485 24.67 6.28 -15.67
C ASN A 485 25.40 5.41 -14.62
N LYS A 486 24.71 4.99 -13.56
CA LYS A 486 25.20 4.09 -12.50
C LYS A 486 24.83 2.63 -12.83
N LEU A 487 25.37 2.13 -13.93
CA LEU A 487 24.97 0.84 -14.52
C LEU A 487 25.17 -0.34 -13.58
N THR A 488 26.32 -0.44 -12.90
CA THR A 488 26.61 -1.57 -12.00
C THR A 488 25.62 -1.67 -10.85
N GLN A 489 25.29 -0.55 -10.21
CA GLN A 489 24.32 -0.50 -9.10
C GLN A 489 22.91 -0.88 -9.60
N SER A 490 22.49 -0.28 -10.72
CA SER A 490 21.22 -0.62 -11.37
C SER A 490 21.13 -2.11 -11.71
N ALA A 491 22.13 -2.66 -12.40
CA ALA A 491 22.14 -4.04 -12.83
C ALA A 491 22.16 -5.01 -11.64
N THR A 492 22.89 -4.68 -10.56
CA THR A 492 22.93 -5.49 -9.33
C THR A 492 21.53 -5.67 -8.74
N ILE A 493 20.79 -4.57 -8.58
CA ILE A 493 19.46 -4.59 -7.96
C ILE A 493 18.47 -5.31 -8.88
N PHE A 494 18.45 -4.98 -10.18
CA PHE A 494 17.56 -5.66 -11.13
C PHE A 494 17.86 -7.15 -11.22
N GLN A 495 19.13 -7.55 -11.27
CA GLN A 495 19.54 -8.96 -11.29
C GLN A 495 19.02 -9.71 -10.06
N TYR A 496 19.16 -9.14 -8.85
CA TYR A 496 18.70 -9.77 -7.62
C TYR A 496 17.20 -10.07 -7.70
N TYR A 497 16.39 -9.06 -8.02
CA TYR A 497 14.94 -9.22 -8.08
C TYR A 497 14.49 -10.08 -9.27
N ALA A 498 15.22 -10.04 -10.40
CA ALA A 498 14.92 -10.86 -11.56
C ALA A 498 15.08 -12.36 -11.28
N GLN A 499 16.09 -12.73 -10.48
CA GLN A 499 16.30 -14.09 -10.00
C GLN A 499 15.23 -14.55 -9.00
N HIS A 500 14.57 -13.61 -8.32
CA HIS A 500 13.43 -13.87 -7.43
C HIS A 500 12.09 -13.67 -8.15
N ASN A 501 12.05 -13.94 -9.46
CA ASN A 501 10.85 -13.95 -10.31
C ASN A 501 10.09 -12.60 -10.38
N ASN A 502 10.77 -11.47 -10.14
CA ASN A 502 10.16 -10.16 -10.37
C ASN A 502 10.17 -9.82 -11.87
N ASP A 503 9.00 -9.83 -12.48
CA ASP A 503 8.79 -9.61 -13.92
C ASP A 503 9.28 -8.23 -14.40
N LYS A 504 9.07 -7.16 -13.61
CA LYS A 504 9.56 -5.81 -13.94
C LYS A 504 11.08 -5.75 -13.94
N ALA A 505 11.72 -6.41 -12.98
CA ALA A 505 13.18 -6.48 -12.89
C ALA A 505 13.78 -7.27 -14.07
N GLN A 506 13.16 -8.41 -14.42
CA GLN A 506 13.53 -9.22 -15.59
C GLN A 506 13.45 -8.38 -16.88
N PHE A 507 12.35 -7.64 -17.08
CA PHE A 507 12.21 -6.74 -18.22
C PHE A 507 13.30 -5.66 -18.27
N HIS A 508 13.54 -4.93 -17.18
CA HIS A 508 14.57 -3.88 -17.16
C HIS A 508 15.98 -4.43 -17.36
N LEU A 509 16.27 -5.62 -16.85
CA LEU A 509 17.53 -6.31 -17.08
C LEU A 509 17.69 -6.70 -18.56
N ALA A 510 16.61 -7.15 -19.23
CA ALA A 510 16.63 -7.37 -20.66
C ALA A 510 16.92 -6.07 -21.45
N GLN A 511 16.36 -4.93 -21.02
CA GLN A 511 16.65 -3.63 -21.64
C GLN A 511 18.13 -3.23 -21.46
N ILE A 512 18.74 -3.53 -20.31
CA ILE A 512 20.17 -3.34 -20.11
C ILE A 512 20.97 -4.21 -21.09
N TYR A 513 20.65 -5.50 -21.23
CA TYR A 513 21.35 -6.40 -22.16
C TYR A 513 21.15 -6.04 -23.63
N LYS A 514 19.97 -5.52 -23.99
CA LYS A 514 19.70 -4.93 -25.31
C LYS A 514 20.68 -3.79 -25.61
N ASN A 515 20.86 -2.87 -24.67
CA ASN A 515 21.79 -1.74 -24.81
C ASN A 515 23.25 -2.18 -24.88
N LEU A 516 23.58 -3.35 -24.30
CA LEU A 516 24.90 -3.97 -24.37
C LEU A 516 25.07 -4.91 -25.59
N CYS A 517 24.07 -4.98 -26.48
CA CYS A 517 24.04 -5.86 -27.65
C CYS A 517 24.23 -7.35 -27.29
N LYS A 518 23.68 -7.81 -26.16
CA LYS A 518 23.73 -9.20 -25.69
C LYS A 518 22.38 -9.88 -25.94
N VAL A 519 22.10 -10.21 -27.20
CA VAL A 519 20.80 -10.74 -27.66
C VAL A 519 20.37 -12.01 -26.90
N ASN A 520 21.28 -12.95 -26.64
CA ASN A 520 20.94 -14.19 -25.91
C ASN A 520 20.45 -13.89 -24.47
N LEU A 521 21.12 -12.97 -23.77
CA LEU A 521 20.73 -12.60 -22.39
C LEU A 521 19.47 -11.73 -22.39
N GLN A 522 19.33 -10.82 -23.35
CA GLN A 522 18.09 -10.06 -23.53
C GLN A 522 16.90 -11.00 -23.72
N THR A 523 17.02 -11.96 -24.63
CA THR A 523 15.99 -12.95 -24.95
C THR A 523 15.61 -13.76 -23.72
N TYR A 524 16.62 -14.33 -23.04
CA TYR A 524 16.41 -15.12 -21.82
C TYR A 524 15.56 -14.38 -20.78
N TRP A 525 15.88 -13.11 -20.51
CA TRP A 525 15.14 -12.33 -19.51
C TRP A 525 13.77 -11.86 -20.00
N LEU A 526 13.60 -11.60 -21.31
CA LEU A 526 12.29 -11.32 -21.90
C LEU A 526 11.36 -12.53 -21.79
N GLU A 527 11.86 -13.74 -22.04
CA GLU A 527 11.07 -14.97 -21.91
C GLU A 527 10.58 -15.19 -20.48
N LYS A 528 11.49 -15.02 -19.49
CA LYS A 528 11.11 -15.10 -18.07
C LYS A 528 10.04 -14.08 -17.71
N ALA A 529 10.20 -12.82 -18.13
CA ALA A 529 9.20 -11.79 -17.86
C ALA A 529 7.87 -12.07 -18.58
N LYS A 530 7.92 -12.58 -19.82
CA LYS A 530 6.76 -12.99 -20.61
C LYS A 530 5.95 -14.08 -19.91
N MET A 531 6.60 -15.08 -19.31
CA MET A 531 5.93 -16.15 -18.55
C MET A 531 5.10 -15.62 -17.36
N HIS A 532 5.45 -14.44 -16.85
CA HIS A 532 4.71 -13.75 -15.78
C HIS A 532 3.72 -12.70 -16.31
N ASN A 533 3.32 -12.79 -17.59
CA ASN A 533 2.38 -11.88 -18.27
C ASN A 533 2.84 -10.41 -18.28
N ASN A 534 4.16 -10.17 -18.30
CA ASN A 534 4.66 -8.80 -18.45
C ASN A 534 4.44 -8.31 -19.89
N ARG A 535 3.43 -7.45 -20.06
CA ARG A 535 3.05 -6.88 -21.37
C ARG A 535 4.21 -6.22 -22.11
N ARG A 536 5.07 -5.48 -21.40
CA ARG A 536 6.22 -4.80 -22.02
C ARG A 536 7.24 -5.81 -22.54
N ALA A 537 7.47 -6.90 -21.80
CA ALA A 537 8.34 -7.99 -22.25
C ALA A 537 7.74 -8.76 -23.42
N GLN A 538 6.43 -9.03 -23.42
CA GLN A 538 5.72 -9.64 -24.55
C GLN A 538 5.91 -8.83 -25.84
N ILE A 539 5.75 -7.50 -25.78
CA ILE A 539 5.92 -6.61 -26.93
C ILE A 539 7.38 -6.58 -27.41
N GLU A 540 8.36 -6.46 -26.51
CA GLU A 540 9.78 -6.47 -26.91
C GLU A 540 10.23 -7.85 -27.42
N TYR A 541 9.67 -8.94 -26.90
CA TYR A 541 9.90 -10.29 -27.40
C TYR A 541 9.35 -10.45 -28.82
N ALA A 542 8.13 -9.96 -29.09
CA ALA A 542 7.51 -9.99 -30.41
C ALA A 542 8.39 -9.29 -31.47
N SER A 543 9.01 -8.16 -31.13
CA SER A 543 9.96 -7.48 -32.03
C SER A 543 11.15 -8.39 -32.41
N LEU A 544 11.68 -9.18 -31.47
CA LEU A 544 12.78 -10.11 -31.77
C LEU A 544 12.35 -11.26 -32.67
N VAL A 545 11.11 -11.74 -32.53
CA VAL A 545 10.53 -12.77 -33.41
C VAL A 545 10.39 -12.23 -34.84
N PHE A 546 9.82 -11.03 -35.03
CA PHE A 546 9.67 -10.45 -36.38
C PHE A 546 11.01 -10.15 -37.05
N ASP A 547 12.00 -9.69 -36.28
CA ASP A 547 13.36 -9.45 -36.78
C ASP A 547 14.13 -10.76 -37.08
N GLY A 548 13.58 -11.93 -36.75
CA GLY A 548 14.20 -13.24 -36.98
C GLY A 548 15.38 -13.54 -36.07
N PHE A 549 15.50 -12.83 -34.93
CA PHE A 549 16.55 -13.12 -33.94
C PHE A 549 16.25 -14.36 -33.11
N ILE A 550 14.97 -14.74 -33.04
CA ILE A 550 14.47 -15.91 -32.31
C ILE A 550 13.32 -16.54 -33.08
N ASP A 551 13.18 -17.86 -32.93
CA ASP A 551 12.04 -18.60 -33.45
C ASP A 551 10.79 -18.31 -32.61
N GLY A 552 9.64 -18.19 -33.27
CA GLY A 552 8.36 -17.97 -32.60
C GLY A 552 7.19 -18.14 -33.54
N ASN A 553 6.01 -18.39 -32.97
CA ASN A 553 4.77 -18.46 -33.74
C ASN A 553 4.36 -17.04 -34.17
N ILE A 554 4.58 -16.72 -35.44
CA ILE A 554 4.25 -15.41 -36.01
C ILE A 554 2.75 -15.12 -35.91
N GLN A 555 1.88 -16.09 -36.20
CA GLN A 555 0.43 -15.88 -36.19
C GLN A 555 -0.07 -15.53 -34.78
N GLU A 556 0.40 -16.26 -33.77
CA GLU A 556 0.09 -15.97 -32.36
C GLU A 556 0.65 -14.59 -31.95
N THR A 557 1.87 -14.27 -32.37
CA THR A 557 2.52 -12.98 -32.10
C THR A 557 1.74 -11.80 -32.70
N VAL A 558 1.28 -11.94 -33.94
CA VAL A 558 0.45 -10.95 -34.62
C VAL A 558 -0.87 -10.77 -33.88
N HIS A 559 -1.55 -11.86 -33.54
CA HIS A 559 -2.83 -11.80 -32.83
C HIS A 559 -2.72 -11.10 -31.46
N MET A 560 -1.68 -11.42 -30.70
CA MET A 560 -1.40 -10.79 -29.40
C MET A 560 -1.12 -9.29 -29.55
N LEU A 561 -0.25 -8.88 -30.48
CA LEU A 561 0.04 -7.47 -30.69
C LEU A 561 -1.15 -6.70 -31.26
N ASP A 562 -1.99 -7.32 -32.09
CA ASP A 562 -3.19 -6.69 -32.65
C ASP A 562 -4.18 -6.36 -31.53
N THR A 563 -4.41 -7.32 -30.64
CA THR A 563 -5.22 -7.10 -29.42
C THR A 563 -4.68 -5.90 -28.63
N TYR A 564 -3.36 -5.85 -28.40
CA TYR A 564 -2.75 -4.73 -27.66
C TYR A 564 -2.83 -3.39 -28.39
N ALA A 565 -2.66 -3.39 -29.70
CA ALA A 565 -2.78 -2.19 -30.53
C ALA A 565 -4.21 -1.64 -30.50
N GLN A 566 -5.22 -2.52 -30.58
CA GLN A 566 -6.64 -2.17 -30.50
C GLN A 566 -7.03 -1.58 -29.14
N GLU A 567 -6.43 -2.08 -28.06
CA GLU A 567 -6.53 -1.48 -26.71
C GLU A 567 -5.83 -0.12 -26.58
N GLY A 568 -5.09 0.31 -27.61
CA GLY A 568 -4.41 1.59 -27.68
C GLY A 568 -2.92 1.58 -27.33
N ASP A 569 -2.27 0.39 -27.26
CA ASP A 569 -0.83 0.32 -27.08
C ASP A 569 -0.08 0.75 -28.36
N ILE A 570 0.47 1.96 -28.30
CA ILE A 570 1.23 2.60 -29.39
C ILE A 570 2.39 1.74 -29.88
N LEU A 571 3.11 1.07 -28.97
CA LEU A 571 4.32 0.32 -29.32
C LEU A 571 3.97 -0.94 -30.12
N SER A 572 2.91 -1.64 -29.72
CA SER A 572 2.37 -2.81 -30.42
C SER A 572 1.90 -2.44 -31.83
N ALA A 573 1.16 -1.33 -31.96
CA ALA A 573 0.73 -0.80 -33.25
C ALA A 573 1.93 -0.47 -34.16
N ASN A 574 2.97 0.19 -33.63
CA ASN A 574 4.16 0.51 -34.41
C ASN A 574 4.93 -0.76 -34.85
N ILE A 575 5.10 -1.75 -33.97
CA ILE A 575 5.80 -3.00 -34.32
C ILE A 575 5.05 -3.76 -35.42
N LEU A 576 3.72 -3.86 -35.35
CA LEU A 576 2.93 -4.45 -36.43
C LEU A 576 3.01 -3.64 -37.72
N GLY A 577 2.95 -2.31 -37.61
CA GLY A 577 3.15 -1.41 -38.74
C GLY A 577 4.49 -1.66 -39.44
N ASP A 578 5.57 -1.74 -38.67
CA ASP A 578 6.93 -2.00 -39.15
C ASP A 578 7.04 -3.41 -39.74
N ALA A 579 6.44 -4.43 -39.10
CA ALA A 579 6.45 -5.80 -39.59
C ALA A 579 5.83 -5.91 -41.00
N TYR A 580 4.65 -5.31 -41.21
CA TYR A 580 3.99 -5.29 -42.52
C TYR A 580 4.66 -4.34 -43.53
N ALA A 581 5.26 -3.23 -43.07
CA ALA A 581 5.98 -2.29 -43.93
C ALA A 581 7.31 -2.84 -44.46
N GLU A 582 7.94 -3.73 -43.70
CA GLU A 582 9.23 -4.33 -44.02
C GLU A 582 9.12 -5.77 -44.55
N GLY A 583 7.99 -6.44 -44.34
CA GLY A 583 7.83 -7.86 -44.65
C GLY A 583 8.59 -8.75 -43.66
N LYS A 584 8.65 -8.34 -42.39
CA LYS A 584 9.40 -9.02 -41.33
C LYS A 584 8.54 -10.05 -40.64
N GLY A 585 8.81 -11.32 -40.89
CA GLY A 585 8.02 -12.45 -40.38
C GLY A 585 6.61 -12.58 -40.98
N VAL A 586 6.10 -11.54 -41.64
CA VAL A 586 4.82 -11.49 -42.37
C VAL A 586 5.05 -10.98 -43.79
N ASP A 587 4.11 -11.24 -44.70
CA ASP A 587 4.17 -10.69 -46.05
C ASP A 587 4.09 -9.16 -46.04
N PHE A 588 4.87 -8.52 -46.92
CA PHE A 588 4.81 -7.08 -47.12
C PHE A 588 3.39 -6.64 -47.50
N ASN A 589 2.78 -5.80 -46.65
CA ASN A 589 1.41 -5.33 -46.85
C ASN A 589 1.30 -3.84 -46.45
N PRO A 590 1.41 -2.91 -47.42
CA PRO A 590 1.41 -1.49 -47.12
C PRO A 590 0.05 -1.00 -46.59
N LYS A 591 -1.06 -1.65 -46.96
CA LYS A 591 -2.39 -1.28 -46.43
C LYS A 591 -2.50 -1.62 -44.95
N ALA A 592 -2.04 -2.81 -44.54
CA ALA A 592 -2.00 -3.22 -43.14
C ALA A 592 -1.05 -2.32 -42.33
N ALA A 593 0.13 -1.99 -42.86
CA ALA A 593 1.07 -1.08 -42.21
C ALA A 593 0.45 0.30 -41.96
N ILE A 594 -0.22 0.89 -42.96
CA ILE A 594 -0.93 2.18 -42.81
C ILE A 594 -2.03 2.09 -41.75
N TYR A 595 -2.78 0.99 -41.70
CA TYR A 595 -3.81 0.78 -40.68
C TYR A 595 -3.21 0.86 -39.27
N TYR A 596 -2.14 0.12 -38.98
CA TYR A 596 -1.53 0.11 -37.66
C TYR A 596 -0.84 1.43 -37.30
N TYR A 597 -0.14 2.08 -38.25
CA TYR A 597 0.40 3.42 -38.00
C TYR A 597 -0.70 4.46 -37.74
N THR A 598 -1.86 4.33 -38.40
CA THR A 598 -3.03 5.18 -38.15
C THR A 598 -3.59 4.95 -36.76
N LEU A 599 -3.59 3.71 -36.28
CA LEU A 599 -3.99 3.37 -34.91
C LEU A 599 -3.01 3.98 -33.89
N ALA A 600 -1.71 3.96 -34.14
CA ALA A 600 -0.73 4.66 -33.31
C ALA A 600 -0.96 6.18 -33.26
N ILE A 601 -1.26 6.81 -34.41
CA ILE A 601 -1.61 8.24 -34.50
C ILE A 601 -2.87 8.56 -33.67
N LYS A 602 -3.92 7.75 -33.80
CA LYS A 602 -5.18 7.92 -33.04
C LYS A 602 -4.93 7.89 -31.53
N ASN A 603 -3.95 7.12 -31.09
CA ASN A 603 -3.53 7.01 -29.69
C ASN A 603 -2.47 8.05 -29.29
N GLY A 604 -2.14 9.01 -30.16
CA GLY A 604 -1.31 10.17 -29.85
C GLY A 604 0.15 10.08 -30.31
N ASP A 605 0.54 9.05 -31.06
CA ASP A 605 1.90 8.98 -31.62
C ASP A 605 2.01 9.69 -32.97
N GLY A 606 2.50 10.93 -32.94
CA GLY A 606 2.77 11.70 -34.14
C GLY A 606 3.82 11.07 -35.07
N ASN A 607 4.65 10.13 -34.59
CA ASN A 607 5.62 9.45 -35.46
C ASN A 607 4.95 8.47 -36.44
N GLY A 608 3.71 8.05 -36.22
CA GLY A 608 3.00 7.23 -37.20
C GLY A 608 2.88 7.94 -38.56
N TYR A 609 2.76 9.28 -38.59
CA TYR A 609 2.79 10.03 -39.85
C TYR A 609 4.14 9.92 -40.57
N ILE A 610 5.25 9.91 -39.83
CA ILE A 610 6.60 9.71 -40.38
C ILE A 610 6.72 8.30 -40.97
N ASN A 611 6.18 7.30 -40.28
CA ASN A 611 6.25 5.92 -40.74
C ASN A 611 5.42 5.71 -42.03
N ILE A 612 4.22 6.30 -42.11
CA ILE A 612 3.41 6.31 -43.33
C ILE A 612 4.15 7.04 -44.48
N ALA A 613 4.76 8.20 -44.21
CA ALA A 613 5.56 8.91 -45.21
C ALA A 613 6.73 8.04 -45.72
N SER A 614 7.43 7.36 -44.81
CA SER A 614 8.56 6.48 -45.14
C SER A 614 8.12 5.25 -45.95
N LEU A 615 6.96 4.69 -45.63
CA LEU A 615 6.37 3.59 -46.38
C LEU A 615 6.02 4.03 -47.81
N TYR A 616 5.39 5.19 -47.98
CA TYR A 616 5.13 5.75 -49.30
C TYR A 616 6.45 6.03 -50.04
N GLU A 617 7.45 6.65 -49.40
CA GLU A 617 8.79 6.85 -50.01
C GLU A 617 9.39 5.53 -50.52
N LYS A 618 9.22 4.42 -49.80
CA LYS A 618 9.73 3.10 -50.18
C LYS A 618 9.06 2.54 -51.43
N ILE A 619 7.75 2.76 -51.61
CA ILE A 619 6.99 2.27 -52.79
C ILE A 619 6.91 3.31 -53.92
N ASN A 620 7.40 4.53 -53.71
CA ASN A 620 7.31 5.66 -54.63
C ASN A 620 8.42 5.64 -55.69
N ILE A 621 8.38 4.62 -56.55
CA ILE A 621 9.38 4.41 -57.62
C ILE A 621 9.22 5.43 -58.75
N ASP A 622 8.03 6.05 -58.90
CA ASP A 622 7.66 6.90 -60.04
C ASP A 622 7.10 8.28 -59.62
N HIS A 623 7.41 8.75 -58.42
CA HIS A 623 6.96 10.04 -57.87
C HIS A 623 5.44 10.23 -57.69
N ARG A 624 4.61 9.20 -57.90
CA ARG A 624 3.14 9.27 -57.78
C ARG A 624 2.65 9.64 -56.37
N TYR A 625 3.44 9.37 -55.33
CA TYR A 625 3.05 9.60 -53.93
C TYR A 625 3.65 10.86 -53.30
N ASP A 626 4.34 11.70 -54.07
CA ASP A 626 5.06 12.85 -53.53
C ASP A 626 4.17 13.80 -52.72
N ASN A 627 2.95 14.08 -53.20
CA ASN A 627 1.99 14.93 -52.48
C ASN A 627 1.53 14.29 -51.17
N ILE A 628 1.37 12.97 -51.15
CA ILE A 628 0.98 12.23 -49.94
C ILE A 628 2.12 12.25 -48.93
N ILE A 629 3.35 11.97 -49.36
CA ILE A 629 4.55 11.99 -48.51
C ILE A 629 4.72 13.37 -47.87
N GLU A 630 4.63 14.44 -48.68
CA GLU A 630 4.73 15.81 -48.20
C GLU A 630 3.63 16.15 -47.18
N ASN A 631 2.38 15.77 -47.45
CA ASN A 631 1.27 15.97 -46.52
C ASN A 631 1.51 15.23 -45.19
N MET A 632 1.95 13.97 -45.24
CA MET A 632 2.25 13.19 -44.03
C MET A 632 3.36 13.83 -43.20
N TYR A 633 4.43 14.34 -43.83
CA TYR A 633 5.47 15.07 -43.11
C TYR A 633 4.98 16.37 -42.48
N LEU A 634 4.11 17.13 -43.17
CA LEU A 634 3.51 18.33 -42.60
C LEU A 634 2.62 17.99 -41.40
N LYS A 635 1.83 16.92 -41.48
CA LYS A 635 1.05 16.40 -40.34
C LYS A 635 1.95 15.96 -39.17
N ALA A 636 3.07 15.30 -39.45
CA ALA A 636 4.06 14.93 -38.43
C ALA A 636 4.64 16.16 -37.73
N ILE A 637 4.93 17.24 -38.48
CA ILE A 637 5.41 18.50 -37.92
C ILE A 637 4.33 19.15 -37.04
N SER A 638 3.07 19.20 -37.49
CA SER A 638 1.97 19.73 -36.67
C SER A 638 1.71 18.90 -35.41
N ALA A 639 1.95 17.58 -35.48
CA ALA A 639 1.87 16.68 -34.33
C ALA A 639 3.12 16.72 -33.44
N HIS A 640 4.07 17.63 -33.71
CA HIS A 640 5.34 17.75 -32.99
C HIS A 640 6.17 16.46 -32.93
N ALA A 641 6.08 15.62 -33.97
CA ALA A 641 6.83 14.38 -34.05
C ALA A 641 8.35 14.65 -34.12
N LYS A 642 9.13 13.79 -33.46
CA LYS A 642 10.57 14.02 -33.27
C LYS A 642 11.30 13.89 -34.61
N ASN A 643 12.14 14.87 -34.94
CA ASN A 643 12.88 14.95 -36.21
C ASN A 643 12.02 15.08 -37.48
N ALA A 644 10.70 15.32 -37.39
CA ALA A 644 9.83 15.41 -38.58
C ALA A 644 10.34 16.42 -39.61
N LYS A 645 10.74 17.62 -39.15
CA LYS A 645 11.32 18.67 -40.01
C LYS A 645 12.60 18.22 -40.72
N VAL A 646 13.45 17.44 -40.05
CA VAL A 646 14.70 16.93 -40.64
C VAL A 646 14.41 15.91 -41.71
N LEU A 647 13.52 14.95 -41.44
CA LEU A 647 13.16 13.89 -42.40
C LEU A 647 12.46 14.49 -43.62
N TYR A 648 11.54 15.44 -43.43
CA TYR A 648 10.92 16.16 -44.52
C TYR A 648 11.93 16.94 -45.37
N ALA A 649 12.90 17.61 -44.72
CA ALA A 649 13.99 18.26 -45.44
C ALA A 649 14.85 17.26 -46.24
N GLN A 650 15.08 16.03 -45.74
CA GLN A 650 15.78 14.99 -46.50
C GLN A 650 15.00 14.59 -47.75
N PHE A 651 13.69 14.41 -47.63
CA PHE A 651 12.80 14.15 -48.76
C PHE A 651 12.85 15.28 -49.80
N LEU A 652 12.73 16.53 -49.37
CA LEU A 652 12.82 17.71 -50.25
C LEU A 652 14.18 17.79 -50.97
N VAL A 653 15.27 17.43 -50.30
CA VAL A 653 16.60 17.37 -50.93
C VAL A 653 16.66 16.31 -52.01
N LYS A 654 16.10 15.11 -51.78
CA LYS A 654 16.03 14.06 -52.81
C LYS A 654 15.25 14.53 -54.04
N LYS A 655 14.21 15.36 -53.84
CA LYS A 655 13.41 15.98 -54.91
C LYS A 655 14.07 17.20 -55.58
N GLY A 656 15.26 17.62 -55.17
CA GLY A 656 15.90 18.84 -55.68
C GLY A 656 15.32 20.15 -55.14
N ALA A 657 14.36 20.12 -54.20
CA ALA A 657 13.76 21.29 -53.57
C ALA A 657 14.64 21.87 -52.44
N ILE A 658 15.90 22.17 -52.78
CA ILE A 658 16.97 22.53 -51.83
C ILE A 658 16.65 23.80 -51.02
N LYS A 659 16.05 24.81 -51.65
CA LYS A 659 15.70 26.08 -50.99
C LYS A 659 14.71 25.86 -49.84
N LYS A 660 13.62 25.12 -50.08
CA LYS A 660 12.59 24.79 -49.09
C LYS A 660 13.15 23.92 -47.96
N ALA A 661 13.99 22.94 -48.29
CA ALA A 661 14.68 22.11 -47.30
C ALA A 661 15.55 22.96 -46.34
N LYS A 662 16.28 23.94 -46.89
CA LYS A 662 17.13 24.85 -46.10
C LYS A 662 16.31 25.71 -45.14
N GLU A 663 15.23 26.32 -45.60
CA GLU A 663 14.32 27.14 -44.79
C GLU A 663 13.75 26.32 -43.63
N LEU A 664 13.31 25.09 -43.91
CA LEU A 664 12.77 24.19 -42.90
C LEU A 664 13.81 23.84 -41.81
N LEU A 665 15.05 23.54 -42.20
CA LEU A 665 16.13 23.19 -41.27
C LEU A 665 16.59 24.38 -40.42
N LEU A 666 16.59 25.59 -40.98
CA LEU A 666 16.89 26.83 -40.24
C LEU A 666 15.84 27.09 -39.14
N SER A 667 14.61 26.61 -39.31
CA SER A 667 13.57 26.68 -38.27
C SER A 667 13.71 25.64 -37.14
N ASP A 668 14.72 24.74 -37.20
CA ASP A 668 14.95 23.66 -36.24
C ASP A 668 16.41 23.58 -35.77
N LEU A 669 17.10 24.72 -35.64
CA LEU A 669 18.53 24.75 -35.27
C LEU A 669 18.85 24.19 -33.88
N ARG A 670 17.85 23.98 -33.01
CA ARG A 670 18.05 23.26 -31.74
C ARG A 670 18.28 21.76 -31.96
N ASN A 671 17.81 21.20 -33.07
CA ASN A 671 18.01 19.81 -33.43
C ASN A 671 19.41 19.58 -34.05
N PRO A 672 20.28 18.75 -33.44
CA PRO A 672 21.61 18.47 -33.99
C PRO A 672 21.58 17.86 -35.40
N LYS A 673 20.57 17.03 -35.72
CA LYS A 673 20.43 16.44 -37.05
C LYS A 673 20.09 17.48 -38.11
N ALA A 674 19.33 18.52 -37.74
CA ALA A 674 19.01 19.61 -38.65
C ALA A 674 20.27 20.38 -39.05
N LYS A 675 21.14 20.69 -38.08
CA LYS A 675 22.44 21.34 -38.31
C LYS A 675 23.33 20.54 -39.27
N VAL A 676 23.41 19.21 -39.08
CA VAL A 676 24.21 18.32 -39.93
C VAL A 676 23.70 18.31 -41.37
N LEU A 677 22.39 18.17 -41.56
CA LEU A 677 21.81 18.15 -42.91
C LEU A 677 21.96 19.50 -43.60
N LEU A 678 21.77 20.60 -42.87
CA LEU A 678 21.93 21.96 -43.38
C LEU A 678 23.38 22.21 -43.84
N TYR A 679 24.37 21.70 -43.11
CA TYR A 679 25.76 21.73 -43.53
C TYR A 679 26.01 20.92 -44.81
N LYS A 680 25.47 19.69 -44.88
CA LYS A 680 25.60 18.83 -46.07
C LYS A 680 25.07 19.49 -47.35
N ILE A 681 23.99 20.25 -47.22
CA ILE A 681 23.36 20.97 -48.34
C ILE A 681 24.14 22.23 -48.74
N THR A 682 24.67 22.98 -47.77
CA THR A 682 25.16 24.36 -48.01
C THR A 682 26.68 24.51 -48.00
N GLY A 683 27.41 23.57 -47.40
CA GLY A 683 28.85 23.68 -47.14
C GLY A 683 29.25 24.76 -46.12
N LYS A 684 28.30 25.56 -45.61
CA LYS A 684 28.55 26.66 -44.67
C LYS A 684 28.50 26.15 -43.23
N ASN A 685 29.53 26.46 -42.44
CA ASN A 685 29.54 26.22 -41.00
C ASN A 685 28.50 27.12 -40.32
N TYR A 686 27.26 26.63 -40.17
CA TYR A 686 26.31 27.23 -39.26
C TYR A 686 26.80 26.94 -37.84
N TYR A 687 27.35 27.95 -37.20
CA TYR A 687 28.09 27.83 -35.95
C TYR A 687 27.36 27.00 -34.89
N LEU A 688 27.97 25.85 -34.58
CA LEU A 688 27.89 25.11 -33.32
C LEU A 688 28.59 25.87 -32.16
N HIS A 689 28.90 27.16 -32.33
CA HIS A 689 29.51 27.95 -31.28
C HIS A 689 28.46 28.39 -30.27
N GLN A 690 28.76 28.14 -28.99
CA GLN A 690 28.00 28.44 -27.77
C GLN A 690 27.00 27.38 -27.29
N GLY A 691 27.38 26.10 -27.32
CA GLY A 691 26.78 25.09 -26.46
C GLY A 691 27.79 24.02 -26.04
N PRO A 692 27.66 23.41 -24.85
CA PRO A 692 28.50 22.28 -24.45
C PRO A 692 28.35 21.14 -25.48
N LEU A 693 29.48 20.59 -25.92
CA LEU A 693 29.54 19.39 -26.77
C LEU A 693 29.04 18.20 -25.94
N THR A 694 27.76 17.84 -26.04
CA THR A 694 27.24 16.61 -25.43
C THR A 694 26.56 15.68 -26.45
N ASP A 695 26.84 14.38 -26.23
CA ASP A 695 26.07 13.16 -26.51
C ASP A 695 26.01 12.51 -27.88
N ASN A 696 26.60 13.04 -28.95
CA ASN A 696 26.58 12.29 -30.22
C ASN A 696 27.96 11.99 -30.81
N GLY A 697 28.66 11.04 -30.19
CA GLY A 697 29.87 10.43 -30.74
C GLY A 697 29.68 9.95 -32.19
N ARG A 698 28.50 9.42 -32.54
CA ARG A 698 28.14 8.99 -33.91
C ARG A 698 28.05 10.14 -34.93
N LEU A 699 27.61 11.33 -34.49
CA LEU A 699 27.45 12.53 -35.31
C LEU A 699 28.80 13.21 -35.54
N LEU A 700 29.67 13.22 -34.52
CA LEU A 700 31.09 13.61 -34.63
C LEU A 700 31.90 12.64 -35.51
N LEU A 701 31.55 11.34 -35.51
CA LEU A 701 32.16 10.32 -36.38
C LEU A 701 31.72 10.46 -37.86
N GLN A 702 30.44 10.73 -38.14
CA GLN A 702 29.96 11.06 -39.49
C GLN A 702 30.58 12.39 -39.98
N TYR A 703 30.73 13.37 -39.09
CA TYR A 703 31.46 14.61 -39.32
C TYR A 703 32.94 14.34 -39.66
N ALA A 704 33.65 13.50 -38.89
CA ALA A 704 35.03 13.10 -39.16
C ALA A 704 35.20 12.37 -40.51
N ALA A 705 34.31 11.43 -40.85
CA ALA A 705 34.33 10.71 -42.12
C ALA A 705 34.17 11.65 -43.33
N SER A 706 33.39 12.73 -43.19
CA SER A 706 33.21 13.73 -44.25
C SER A 706 34.43 14.67 -44.43
N ILE A 707 35.16 14.97 -43.34
CA ILE A 707 36.35 15.85 -43.34
C ILE A 707 37.61 15.09 -43.76
N ALA A 708 37.62 13.77 -43.67
CA ALA A 708 38.74 12.92 -44.11
C ALA A 708 39.11 13.15 -45.59
N LYS A 709 38.17 13.60 -46.43
CA LYS A 709 38.39 14.01 -47.83
C LYS A 709 39.19 15.32 -47.98
N LYS A 710 39.30 16.15 -46.93
CA LYS A 710 39.98 17.48 -46.95
C LYS A 710 41.18 17.58 -46.02
N SER A 711 41.16 16.89 -44.87
CA SER A 711 42.31 16.81 -43.96
C SER A 711 42.20 15.61 -43.02
N ARG A 712 42.94 14.55 -43.35
CA ARG A 712 42.99 13.28 -42.60
C ARG A 712 43.30 13.49 -41.11
N LYS A 713 44.25 14.37 -40.79
CA LYS A 713 44.75 14.62 -39.43
C LYS A 713 43.72 15.36 -38.53
N LYS A 714 42.92 16.28 -39.08
CA LYS A 714 41.87 16.99 -38.32
C LYS A 714 40.65 16.11 -38.06
N ALA A 715 40.20 15.37 -39.07
CA ALA A 715 39.11 14.39 -38.92
C ALA A 715 39.39 13.39 -37.78
N LEU A 716 40.62 12.89 -37.73
CA LEU A 716 41.07 11.93 -36.71
C LEU A 716 41.13 12.51 -35.30
N LEU A 717 41.59 13.77 -35.14
CA LEU A 717 41.61 14.43 -33.84
C LEU A 717 40.19 14.65 -33.27
N TYR A 718 39.22 14.96 -34.14
CA TYR A 718 37.82 15.10 -33.74
C TYR A 718 37.15 13.76 -33.41
N ALA A 719 37.46 12.69 -34.15
CA ALA A 719 36.97 11.34 -33.85
C ALA A 719 37.53 10.79 -32.52
N PHE A 720 38.83 10.94 -32.28
CA PHE A 720 39.46 10.54 -31.00
C PHE A 720 38.92 11.34 -29.82
N ARG A 721 38.71 12.64 -29.98
CA ARG A 721 38.10 13.52 -28.96
C ARG A 721 36.62 13.17 -28.72
N ALA A 722 35.89 12.72 -29.72
CA ALA A 722 34.52 12.25 -29.54
C ALA A 722 34.46 10.91 -28.79
N HIS A 723 35.44 10.04 -28.98
CA HIS A 723 35.50 8.71 -28.35
C HIS A 723 35.95 8.78 -26.89
N LEU A 724 37.06 9.49 -26.60
CA LEU A 724 37.64 9.62 -25.26
C LEU A 724 36.76 10.37 -24.25
N CYS A 725 35.76 11.11 -24.73
CA CYS A 725 34.94 11.94 -23.85
C CYS A 725 33.47 11.47 -23.78
N ASN A 726 33.03 10.43 -24.55
CA ASN A 726 31.59 10.08 -24.63
C ASN A 726 31.19 8.59 -24.80
N THR A 727 32.07 7.57 -24.84
CA THR A 727 31.59 6.16 -25.05
C THR A 727 32.36 5.07 -24.29
N PRO A 728 31.67 4.14 -23.56
CA PRO A 728 32.22 2.83 -23.23
C PRO A 728 32.10 1.87 -24.44
N SER A 729 33.24 1.32 -24.85
CA SER A 729 33.42 0.12 -25.68
C SER A 729 32.70 0.03 -27.05
N SER A 730 33.47 0.17 -28.14
CA SER A 730 33.52 -0.89 -29.17
C SER A 730 34.93 -0.93 -29.77
N GLY A 731 35.74 -1.90 -29.34
CA GLY A 731 37.14 -2.06 -29.79
C GLY A 731 37.28 -2.26 -31.30
N LYS A 732 36.21 -2.71 -31.98
CA LYS A 732 36.17 -2.89 -33.44
C LYS A 732 36.32 -1.58 -34.21
N LEU A 733 35.71 -0.49 -33.74
CA LEU A 733 35.76 0.82 -34.40
C LEU A 733 37.13 1.50 -34.25
N THR A 734 37.74 1.36 -33.08
CA THR A 734 39.11 1.83 -32.81
C THR A 734 40.11 1.05 -33.66
N TYR A 735 39.93 -0.27 -33.78
CA TYR A 735 40.73 -1.13 -34.64
C TYR A 735 40.62 -0.73 -36.12
N ASP A 736 39.42 -0.49 -36.64
CA ASP A 736 39.20 -0.07 -38.04
C ASP A 736 39.78 1.33 -38.34
N LEU A 737 39.70 2.27 -37.38
CA LEU A 737 40.32 3.60 -37.48
C LEU A 737 41.85 3.56 -37.39
N MET A 738 42.42 2.70 -36.54
CA MET A 738 43.87 2.51 -36.41
C MET A 738 44.47 1.84 -37.66
N ARG A 739 43.76 0.88 -38.26
CA ARG A 739 44.16 0.20 -39.51
C ARG A 739 44.29 1.18 -40.68
N PHE A 740 43.53 2.29 -40.65
CA PHE A 740 43.56 3.32 -41.68
C PHE A 740 44.78 4.26 -41.63
N ILE A 741 45.50 4.31 -40.50
CA ILE A 741 46.61 5.26 -40.29
C ILE A 741 47.96 4.62 -40.62
N ASN A 742 48.08 3.29 -40.46
CA ASN A 742 49.29 2.49 -40.71
C ASN A 742 50.62 3.17 -40.32
N ASP A 743 50.61 3.98 -39.26
CA ASP A 743 51.76 4.68 -38.69
C ASP A 743 51.55 4.87 -37.18
N SER A 744 52.28 4.07 -36.41
CA SER A 744 52.19 4.00 -34.95
C SER A 744 52.65 5.29 -34.26
N LYS A 745 53.58 6.07 -34.85
CA LYS A 745 54.04 7.35 -34.27
C LYS A 745 52.96 8.43 -34.34
N THR A 746 52.21 8.47 -35.44
CA THR A 746 51.10 9.41 -35.60
C THR A 746 49.94 9.08 -34.66
N ILE A 747 49.61 7.80 -34.49
CA ILE A 747 48.61 7.34 -33.52
C ILE A 747 48.99 7.77 -32.09
N LYS A 748 50.24 7.52 -31.68
CA LYS A 748 50.73 7.88 -30.34
C LYS A 748 50.68 9.38 -30.07
N ARG A 749 51.04 10.22 -31.05
CA ARG A 749 50.96 11.70 -30.93
C ARG A 749 49.52 12.21 -30.80
N ILE A 750 48.57 11.62 -31.52
CA ILE A 750 47.16 12.01 -31.47
C ILE A 750 46.58 11.65 -30.10
N TYR A 751 46.90 10.46 -29.58
CA TYR A 751 46.51 10.02 -28.24
C TYR A 751 47.05 10.94 -27.14
N GLU A 752 48.34 11.24 -27.14
CA GLU A 752 48.98 12.15 -26.17
C GLU A 752 48.38 13.57 -26.18
N LYS A 753 48.00 14.06 -27.37
CA LYS A 753 47.39 15.39 -27.50
C LYS A 753 45.94 15.41 -27.02
N ALA A 754 45.22 14.29 -27.14
CA ALA A 754 43.85 14.17 -26.65
C ALA A 754 43.79 14.04 -25.12
N LYS A 755 44.78 13.36 -24.50
CA LYS A 755 44.91 13.19 -23.04
C LYS A 755 45.10 14.51 -22.26
N ARG A 756 45.61 15.56 -22.90
CA ARG A 756 45.84 16.89 -22.28
C ARG A 756 44.57 17.76 -22.16
N TYR A 757 43.40 17.26 -22.58
CA TYR A 757 42.15 18.03 -22.49
C TYR A 757 41.46 17.83 -21.12
N PRO A 758 41.13 18.91 -20.37
CA PRO A 758 40.68 18.83 -18.96
C PRO A 758 39.33 18.15 -18.69
N ARG A 759 38.55 17.77 -19.72
CA ARG A 759 37.19 17.23 -19.60
C ARG A 759 37.02 15.79 -20.11
N CYS A 760 38.13 15.07 -20.31
CA CYS A 760 38.11 13.71 -20.80
C CYS A 760 38.87 12.84 -19.79
N THR A 761 38.16 12.28 -18.83
CA THR A 761 38.70 11.62 -17.63
C THR A 761 38.43 10.11 -17.58
N ASN A 762 38.06 9.48 -18.70
CA ASN A 762 37.93 8.02 -18.80
C ASN A 762 38.94 7.45 -19.79
#